data_AF-A0A7Y5MGP5-F1
#
_entry.id   AF-A0A7Y5MGP5-F1
#
_cell.length_a   1.000
_cell.length_b   1.000
_cell.length_c   1.000
_cell.angle_alpha   90.00
_cell.angle_beta   90.00
_cell.angle_gamma   90.00
#
_symmetry.space_group_name_H-M   'P 1'
#
loop_
_entity.id
_entity.type
_entity.pdbx_description
1 polymer ?
#
loop_
_entity_poly.entity_id
_entity_poly.type
_entity_poly.pdbx_seq_one_letter_code
_entity_poly.pdbx_strand_id
1 'polypeptide(L)'
;MRSTVITLTMFLCLSAIYAQSVTVGAGSYGTVLPSGTVGPRLNSGAAAVPKTSPGFTKPPQTCDYWSNLIFPFYGDPHSNVMYAHPLNARAKGNGLQIGHTTTPVFAVQDYLYPFQLQLTVGVSGLSASKTMTDDYGDWTVRALWDDGTRSMRATLGHGLPFIFFTVAGGNAVITCNTAPTIWSNQRGVLGVTIEGRHYGIFAPDSSVWTGTTTLQSSLNGKNFLSVALLPDNMPATLELFRLHAYAFVTGSTVSWSYDAAQARVTSTFTYTTELKEAKNGNVDTTMTALYRHQWLNTDAPLTTKEYPSVAGKMKLFVGNSFTTTHPFTGVLPSLPDEGDYNRADLTAMVNAVATETLPATGTKAGSYWSGKAIGRFAQLVRIADQLGATAARDHFLSQIKLRLQEWLTAGGPQSYVYDAQWKTLTGYPSEYGADTQLNDHTFHSGYAIMGAAVVAQYDSAWASPAQWGGMVDLLIRDGNNYDRSDTRFPFLRAFDAYAGHSWAAGHGDFGDGNNQESSSEAMNFAAAVALWGEVTHQPQVRDAGIFLYATEQAAIDQYWFDVDNAVFPPTYQHTALGMVWGGKGVHSTWFGANADFVHGINMLPLTGASLYLGRDAAYVQTNYEEIVKELNGKAPTWKDIMWMYRAFADPASALGQYFADQNYTPEEGGSKPHTVHWLHTLKKLGRVEMSVRANIPFHAVFKSSAGTKSYAAYNAASDSVLVQFTDGYSMKVGPRSLRSVNTAAGDPLAPVALLIADKVRGKVPLTVGFSGSKSFDRNGSPLQFQWSFGASSADTTYTFTAPGTYMVVLTVRNGTDRTAKDSVSITVLGNGTPYSGTPVVVPALIQAEKYDNGGEGVAYHDNDAANVGLAFRPTEGVDIEGANDGGFDVYWMTAGEWLEYTIQVPVDGSYDIIPSAATVPGFGYFRIVIDNVDVSGKRPVLNTGGWQSWKNVAVTNVPLKAGKRILRLEVGTDTQSEQSNWLFSVNSIDVKASTVSVTRQDAVPAEYALEQNFPNPFNPSTVIRYHLPAAGMTELRIYDVLGKEIATLVNEVRPAGIHEVQFNALGLTSGIYFCRIRSGGFSAVKSMQLLK
;
A
#
# COMPACT_ATOMS: atom_id res chain seq x y z
N MET A 1 -67.66 -50.57 39.26
CA MET A 1 -67.65 -49.28 39.98
C MET A 1 -66.30 -48.62 39.75
N ARG A 2 -66.32 -47.28 39.64
CA ARG A 2 -65.25 -46.33 39.28
C ARG A 2 -63.87 -46.60 39.91
N SER A 3 -62.80 -46.50 39.12
CA SER A 3 -61.79 -45.42 39.21
C SER A 3 -60.61 -45.68 38.26
N THR A 4 -60.35 -44.68 37.43
CA THR A 4 -59.39 -44.66 36.31
C THR A 4 -57.96 -44.46 36.80
N VAL A 5 -57.04 -45.25 36.27
CA VAL A 5 -55.58 -45.11 36.39
C VAL A 5 -55.12 -43.92 35.53
N ILE A 6 -54.43 -42.95 36.11
CA ILE A 6 -53.66 -41.93 35.38
C ILE A 6 -52.20 -42.01 35.84
N THR A 7 -51.35 -42.28 34.87
CA THR A 7 -49.89 -42.37 34.91
C THR A 7 -49.28 -40.97 35.12
N LEU A 8 -48.41 -40.82 36.12
CA LEU A 8 -47.62 -39.59 36.35
C LEU A 8 -46.24 -39.76 35.69
N THR A 9 -46.01 -39.04 34.60
CA THR A 9 -44.76 -39.05 33.84
C THR A 9 -43.68 -38.27 34.58
N MET A 10 -42.56 -38.93 34.85
CA MET A 10 -41.36 -38.38 35.47
C MET A 10 -40.64 -37.45 34.49
N PHE A 11 -40.58 -36.14 34.80
CA PHE A 11 -39.76 -35.18 34.06
C PHE A 11 -38.28 -35.40 34.43
N LEU A 12 -37.47 -35.85 33.47
CA LEU A 12 -36.01 -35.78 33.57
C LEU A 12 -35.58 -34.31 33.49
N CYS A 13 -34.99 -33.79 34.57
CA CYS A 13 -34.18 -32.57 34.51
C CYS A 13 -32.94 -32.85 33.65
N LEU A 14 -32.89 -32.25 32.46
CA LEU A 14 -31.68 -32.12 31.65
C LEU A 14 -30.77 -31.08 32.33
N SER A 15 -29.70 -31.56 32.96
CA SER A 15 -28.58 -30.72 33.39
C SER A 15 -27.92 -30.12 32.15
N ALA A 16 -27.93 -28.79 32.02
CA ALA A 16 -27.12 -28.11 31.02
C ALA A 16 -25.64 -28.40 31.30
N ILE A 17 -24.96 -29.03 30.33
CA ILE A 17 -23.51 -29.23 30.36
C ILE A 17 -22.89 -27.86 30.10
N TYR A 18 -22.50 -27.13 31.16
CA TYR A 18 -21.71 -25.92 31.00
C TYR A 18 -20.36 -26.29 30.37
N ALA A 19 -19.98 -25.59 29.29
CA ALA A 19 -18.63 -25.64 28.76
C ALA A 19 -17.64 -25.27 29.86
N GLN A 20 -16.56 -26.03 29.99
CA GLN A 20 -15.51 -25.73 30.97
C GLN A 20 -14.87 -24.38 30.61
N SER A 21 -14.90 -23.44 31.55
CA SER A 21 -14.28 -22.11 31.42
C SER A 21 -13.22 -21.91 32.49
N VAL A 22 -12.25 -21.04 32.20
CA VAL A 22 -11.18 -20.65 33.11
C VAL A 22 -11.33 -19.17 33.42
N THR A 23 -11.51 -18.83 34.69
CA THR A 23 -11.66 -17.45 35.16
C THR A 23 -10.32 -16.72 35.15
N VAL A 24 -10.32 -15.46 34.68
CA VAL A 24 -9.18 -14.55 34.67
C VAL A 24 -9.68 -13.17 35.07
N GLY A 25 -9.46 -12.80 36.33
CA GLY A 25 -10.07 -11.60 36.91
C GLY A 25 -11.60 -11.70 36.89
N ALA A 26 -12.26 -10.68 36.33
CA ALA A 26 -13.70 -10.66 36.11
C ALA A 26 -14.13 -11.37 34.81
N GLY A 27 -13.19 -11.68 33.92
CA GLY A 27 -13.44 -12.36 32.65
C GLY A 27 -13.20 -13.87 32.72
N SER A 28 -13.29 -14.51 31.57
CA SER A 28 -12.96 -15.93 31.39
C SER A 28 -12.74 -16.29 29.92
N TYR A 29 -12.03 -17.39 29.68
CA TYR A 29 -11.98 -18.05 28.36
C TYR A 29 -12.52 -19.48 28.44
N GLY A 30 -13.06 -19.98 27.33
CA GLY A 30 -13.52 -21.37 27.22
C GLY A 30 -12.37 -22.34 26.93
N THR A 31 -12.50 -23.60 27.33
CA THR A 31 -11.59 -24.69 26.89
C THR A 31 -12.27 -25.70 25.98
N VAL A 32 -13.52 -25.42 25.59
CA VAL A 32 -14.32 -26.20 24.67
C VAL A 32 -14.86 -25.26 23.60
N LEU A 33 -14.76 -25.67 22.34
CA LEU A 33 -15.24 -24.90 21.21
C LEU A 33 -16.77 -24.68 21.29
N PRO A 34 -17.28 -23.48 20.93
CA PRO A 34 -18.71 -23.27 20.80
C PRO A 34 -19.35 -24.25 19.81
N SER A 35 -20.61 -24.62 20.04
CA SER A 35 -21.32 -25.57 19.18
C SER A 35 -21.30 -25.14 17.71
N GLY A 36 -20.92 -26.06 16.82
CA GLY A 36 -20.88 -25.82 15.37
C GLY A 36 -19.61 -25.12 14.87
N THR A 37 -18.72 -24.70 15.77
CA THR A 37 -17.42 -24.12 15.40
C THR A 37 -16.33 -25.18 15.37
N VAL A 38 -15.19 -24.81 14.81
CA VAL A 38 -14.04 -25.70 14.66
C VAL A 38 -12.74 -24.97 15.01
N GLY A 39 -11.76 -25.73 15.50
CA GLY A 39 -10.40 -25.24 15.74
C GLY A 39 -9.48 -25.43 14.52
N PRO A 40 -8.16 -25.47 14.74
CA PRO A 40 -7.17 -25.65 13.68
C PRO A 40 -7.40 -26.92 12.85
N ARG A 41 -7.38 -26.77 11.52
CA ARG A 41 -7.68 -27.85 10.58
C ARG A 41 -6.73 -27.86 9.39
N LEU A 42 -6.62 -29.02 8.77
CA LEU A 42 -6.02 -29.17 7.45
C LEU A 42 -7.00 -28.66 6.39
N ASN A 43 -6.51 -28.36 5.20
CA ASN A 43 -7.34 -28.02 4.04
C ASN A 43 -8.36 -29.12 3.67
N SER A 44 -8.10 -30.37 4.07
CA SER A 44 -9.04 -31.49 3.94
C SER A 44 -10.23 -31.44 4.91
N GLY A 45 -10.22 -30.52 5.87
CA GLY A 45 -11.19 -30.45 6.95
C GLY A 45 -10.88 -31.36 8.14
N ALA A 46 -9.81 -32.15 8.12
CA ALA A 46 -9.37 -32.92 9.30
C ALA A 46 -8.77 -32.00 10.38
N ALA A 47 -8.83 -32.40 11.66
CA ALA A 47 -8.19 -31.65 12.75
C ALA A 47 -6.66 -31.61 12.53
N ALA A 48 -6.07 -30.42 12.67
CA ALA A 48 -4.63 -30.25 12.55
C ALA A 48 -3.96 -30.56 13.90
N VAL A 49 -2.83 -31.27 13.85
CA VAL A 49 -2.00 -31.57 15.03
C VAL A 49 -0.56 -31.15 14.74
N PRO A 50 0.13 -30.46 15.68
CA PRO A 50 1.52 -30.08 15.50
C PRO A 50 2.44 -31.28 15.21
N LYS A 51 3.21 -31.21 14.11
CA LYS A 51 4.24 -32.20 13.77
C LYS A 51 5.48 -31.99 14.65
N THR A 52 5.46 -32.57 15.84
CA THR A 52 6.53 -32.45 16.85
C THR A 52 7.20 -33.80 17.14
N SER A 53 8.48 -33.79 17.47
CA SER A 53 9.22 -34.99 17.86
C SER A 53 8.79 -35.48 19.26
N PRO A 54 9.03 -36.76 19.61
CA PRO A 54 8.64 -37.29 20.93
C PRO A 54 9.25 -36.54 22.14
N GLY A 55 10.37 -35.83 21.96
CA GLY A 55 11.05 -35.07 23.01
C GLY A 55 10.75 -33.56 23.02
N PHE A 56 9.84 -33.09 22.16
CA PHE A 56 9.52 -31.67 22.04
C PHE A 56 8.71 -31.17 23.24
N THR A 57 9.17 -30.10 23.89
CA THR A 57 8.54 -29.57 25.13
C THR A 57 8.10 -28.10 25.05
N LYS A 58 8.43 -27.40 23.97
CA LYS A 58 8.10 -25.98 23.80
C LYS A 58 6.65 -25.82 23.31
N PRO A 59 6.02 -24.64 23.46
CA PRO A 59 4.76 -24.36 22.78
C PRO A 59 4.94 -24.50 21.25
N PRO A 60 3.97 -25.03 20.50
CA PRO A 60 4.05 -25.05 19.04
C PRO A 60 4.10 -23.62 18.49
N GLN A 61 5.21 -23.25 17.84
CA GLN A 61 5.31 -21.99 17.11
C GLN A 61 4.40 -22.05 15.87
N THR A 62 3.74 -20.95 15.57
CA THR A 62 2.97 -20.71 14.33
C THR A 62 3.38 -19.34 13.80
N CYS A 63 2.89 -18.92 12.63
CA CYS A 63 3.18 -17.59 12.08
C CYS A 63 4.69 -17.30 11.95
N ASP A 64 5.41 -18.24 11.33
CA ASP A 64 6.87 -18.18 11.18
C ASP A 64 7.28 -18.71 9.79
N TYR A 65 8.47 -18.39 9.30
CA TYR A 65 8.99 -18.77 7.99
C TYR A 65 9.06 -20.30 7.80
N TRP A 66 9.14 -21.05 8.91
CA TRP A 66 9.23 -22.50 8.95
C TRP A 66 7.94 -23.18 9.44
N SER A 67 6.84 -22.43 9.64
CA SER A 67 5.60 -22.98 10.20
C SER A 67 5.03 -24.18 9.41
N ASN A 68 5.34 -24.31 8.11
CA ASN A 68 4.90 -25.45 7.31
C ASN A 68 5.56 -26.79 7.71
N LEU A 69 6.65 -26.73 8.49
CA LEU A 69 7.27 -27.89 9.12
C LEU A 69 6.46 -28.41 10.32
N ILE A 70 5.73 -27.55 11.04
CA ILE A 70 4.98 -27.94 12.25
C ILE A 70 3.47 -28.00 11.99
N PHE A 71 2.94 -27.18 11.09
CA PHE A 71 1.55 -27.13 10.69
C PHE A 71 1.38 -27.56 9.21
N PRO A 72 1.05 -28.85 8.95
CA PRO A 72 0.94 -29.39 7.59
C PRO A 72 -0.42 -29.05 6.94
N PHE A 73 -0.77 -27.79 6.76
CA PHE A 73 -2.12 -27.39 6.33
C PHE A 73 -2.62 -28.13 5.07
N TYR A 74 -1.78 -28.28 4.03
CA TYR A 74 -2.13 -29.03 2.82
C TYR A 74 -1.84 -30.54 2.90
N GLY A 75 -1.40 -31.04 4.05
CA GLY A 75 -1.15 -32.45 4.31
C GLY A 75 0.22 -32.97 3.88
N ASP A 76 1.19 -32.11 3.54
CA ASP A 76 2.58 -32.57 3.29
C ASP A 76 3.17 -33.15 4.59
N PRO A 77 3.53 -34.45 4.64
CA PRO A 77 4.08 -35.06 5.85
C PRO A 77 5.48 -34.53 6.19
N HIS A 78 6.12 -33.79 5.30
CA HIS A 78 7.44 -33.21 5.47
C HIS A 78 7.35 -31.69 5.64
N SER A 79 7.54 -30.91 4.59
CA SER A 79 7.40 -29.46 4.60
C SER A 79 7.26 -28.93 3.17
N ASN A 80 6.70 -27.74 3.05
CA ASN A 80 6.86 -26.93 1.86
C ASN A 80 8.23 -26.21 1.91
N VAL A 81 8.43 -25.21 1.05
CA VAL A 81 9.66 -24.42 1.06
C VAL A 81 9.70 -23.54 2.32
N MET A 82 10.81 -23.60 3.04
CA MET A 82 11.18 -22.72 4.14
C MET A 82 12.23 -21.73 3.61
N TYR A 83 11.86 -20.44 3.59
CA TYR A 83 12.72 -19.36 3.12
C TYR A 83 13.58 -18.82 4.27
N ALA A 84 14.57 -19.61 4.70
CA ALA A 84 15.43 -19.23 5.81
C ALA A 84 16.36 -18.05 5.45
N HIS A 85 16.75 -17.88 4.20
CA HIS A 85 17.66 -16.82 3.74
C HIS A 85 19.04 -16.74 4.44
N PRO A 86 20.15 -16.78 3.69
CA PRO A 86 20.19 -16.80 2.22
C PRO A 86 19.81 -18.18 1.62
N LEU A 87 19.73 -19.22 2.45
CA LEU A 87 19.33 -20.56 2.04
C LEU A 87 17.81 -20.77 2.05
N ASN A 88 17.32 -21.48 1.06
CA ASN A 88 15.95 -21.98 1.02
C ASN A 88 15.98 -23.50 1.19
N ALA A 89 15.05 -24.07 1.94
CA ALA A 89 15.07 -25.50 2.26
C ALA A 89 13.69 -26.15 2.15
N ARG A 90 13.64 -27.43 1.78
CA ARG A 90 12.38 -28.21 1.70
C ARG A 90 12.59 -29.63 2.20
N ALA A 91 11.85 -30.06 3.20
CA ALA A 91 11.96 -31.41 3.73
C ALA A 91 11.29 -32.44 2.81
N LYS A 92 11.93 -33.59 2.63
CA LYS A 92 11.37 -34.79 1.97
C LYS A 92 11.79 -36.05 2.72
N GLY A 93 11.16 -37.19 2.45
CA GLY A 93 11.39 -38.43 3.22
C GLY A 93 12.84 -38.92 3.22
N ASN A 94 13.60 -38.62 2.17
CA ASN A 94 15.01 -38.99 2.04
C ASN A 94 16.00 -37.95 2.59
N GLY A 95 15.54 -36.76 3.00
CA GLY A 95 16.41 -35.72 3.54
C GLY A 95 15.92 -34.29 3.36
N LEU A 96 16.85 -33.34 3.47
CA LEU A 96 16.59 -31.91 3.32
C LEU A 96 17.10 -31.42 1.96
N GLN A 97 16.19 -30.95 1.12
CA GLN A 97 16.51 -30.26 -0.12
C GLN A 97 16.94 -28.83 0.20
N ILE A 98 18.00 -28.35 -0.47
CA ILE A 98 18.60 -27.04 -0.29
C ILE A 98 18.69 -26.33 -1.65
N GLY A 99 18.35 -25.05 -1.64
CA GLY A 99 18.28 -24.21 -2.82
C GLY A 99 18.63 -22.75 -2.56
N HIS A 100 19.07 -22.04 -3.60
CA HIS A 100 19.22 -20.59 -3.62
C HIS A 100 19.09 -20.02 -5.05
N THR A 101 18.43 -18.88 -5.16
CA THR A 101 18.25 -18.13 -6.40
C THR A 101 18.74 -16.71 -6.21
N THR A 102 19.61 -16.24 -7.11
CA THR A 102 20.19 -14.88 -7.03
C THR A 102 19.45 -13.86 -7.88
N THR A 103 18.70 -14.32 -8.87
CA THR A 103 18.06 -13.46 -9.86
C THR A 103 16.55 -13.61 -9.73
N PRO A 104 15.80 -12.53 -9.48
CA PRO A 104 14.36 -12.63 -9.39
C PRO A 104 13.77 -12.97 -10.76
N VAL A 105 12.62 -13.64 -10.74
CA VAL A 105 11.73 -13.79 -11.89
C VAL A 105 10.51 -12.90 -11.68
N PHE A 106 9.95 -12.38 -12.78
CA PHE A 106 8.76 -11.54 -12.73
C PHE A 106 7.54 -12.35 -13.15
N ALA A 107 6.45 -12.18 -12.40
CA ALA A 107 5.16 -12.78 -12.70
C ALA A 107 4.09 -11.70 -12.60
N VAL A 108 3.60 -11.21 -13.73
CA VAL A 108 2.65 -10.08 -13.79
C VAL A 108 3.28 -8.83 -13.12
N GLN A 109 2.77 -8.38 -11.99
CA GLN A 109 3.23 -7.22 -11.22
C GLN A 109 4.04 -7.61 -9.97
N ASP A 110 4.47 -8.87 -9.90
CA ASP A 110 5.20 -9.43 -8.75
C ASP A 110 6.65 -9.77 -9.14
N TYR A 111 7.53 -9.77 -8.14
CA TYR A 111 8.88 -10.33 -8.28
C TYR A 111 9.09 -11.47 -7.28
N LEU A 112 9.73 -12.56 -7.73
CA LEU A 112 9.90 -13.79 -6.97
C LEU A 112 11.35 -14.27 -7.05
N TYR A 113 11.90 -14.71 -5.91
CA TYR A 113 13.12 -15.50 -5.81
C TYR A 113 12.74 -16.97 -5.60
N PRO A 114 12.47 -17.74 -6.67
CA PRO A 114 11.88 -19.07 -6.54
C PRO A 114 12.84 -20.06 -5.88
N PHE A 115 12.29 -21.05 -5.20
CA PHE A 115 13.09 -22.19 -4.76
C PHE A 115 13.60 -22.99 -5.97
N GLN A 116 14.92 -23.07 -6.11
CA GLN A 116 15.58 -23.94 -7.08
C GLN A 116 16.42 -24.98 -6.33
N LEU A 117 16.12 -26.26 -6.50
CA LEU A 117 16.85 -27.36 -5.87
C LEU A 117 18.28 -27.46 -6.44
N GLN A 118 19.29 -27.35 -5.58
CA GLN A 118 20.67 -27.70 -5.98
C GLN A 118 21.17 -29.00 -5.34
N LEU A 119 20.86 -29.26 -4.07
CA LEU A 119 21.32 -30.48 -3.42
C LEU A 119 20.34 -30.98 -2.36
N THR A 120 20.42 -32.27 -2.04
CA THR A 120 19.68 -32.92 -0.95
C THR A 120 20.68 -33.54 0.02
N VAL A 121 20.61 -33.17 1.30
CA VAL A 121 21.38 -33.81 2.37
C VAL A 121 20.53 -34.87 3.04
N GLY A 122 21.07 -36.09 3.17
CA GLY A 122 20.36 -37.23 3.75
C GLY A 122 21.29 -38.27 4.36
N VAL A 123 20.71 -39.43 4.68
CA VAL A 123 21.43 -40.62 5.16
C VAL A 123 21.14 -41.78 4.21
N SER A 124 22.14 -42.64 3.97
CA SER A 124 22.01 -43.71 2.98
C SER A 124 20.81 -44.62 3.26
N GLY A 125 19.88 -44.64 2.31
CA GLY A 125 18.61 -45.37 2.36
C GLY A 125 17.55 -44.83 3.33
N LEU A 126 17.78 -43.69 4.00
CA LEU A 126 16.78 -43.05 4.85
C LEU A 126 15.48 -42.82 4.07
N SER A 127 14.36 -43.20 4.67
CA SER A 127 13.03 -42.97 4.13
C SER A 127 12.05 -42.71 5.26
N ALA A 128 12.17 -41.55 5.91
CA ALA A 128 11.24 -41.13 6.95
C ALA A 128 9.85 -40.91 6.35
N SER A 129 8.80 -41.39 7.04
CA SER A 129 7.41 -41.20 6.61
C SER A 129 6.88 -39.79 6.85
N LYS A 130 7.56 -39.02 7.72
CA LYS A 130 7.28 -37.62 8.04
C LYS A 130 8.55 -36.92 8.53
N THR A 131 8.54 -35.59 8.50
CA THR A 131 9.54 -34.76 9.17
C THR A 131 8.87 -34.01 10.31
N MET A 132 9.53 -33.93 11.46
CA MET A 132 8.98 -33.34 12.68
C MET A 132 9.86 -32.20 13.17
N THR A 133 9.24 -31.22 13.82
CA THR A 133 9.95 -30.17 14.57
C THR A 133 10.51 -30.78 15.85
N ASP A 134 11.82 -30.69 16.05
CA ASP A 134 12.53 -31.27 17.19
C ASP A 134 12.88 -30.22 18.25
N ASP A 135 13.22 -29.01 17.82
CA ASP A 135 13.45 -27.85 18.70
C ASP A 135 13.40 -26.55 17.86
N TYR A 136 13.31 -25.40 18.53
CA TYR A 136 13.43 -24.08 17.88
C TYR A 136 13.99 -23.01 18.83
N GLY A 137 14.68 -22.02 18.27
CA GLY A 137 15.00 -20.74 18.91
C GLY A 137 14.20 -19.63 18.25
N ASP A 138 14.52 -18.37 18.51
CA ASP A 138 13.71 -17.23 18.05
C ASP A 138 13.61 -17.07 16.54
N TRP A 139 14.63 -17.49 15.80
CA TRP A 139 14.64 -17.43 14.34
C TRP A 139 15.34 -18.65 13.72
N THR A 140 15.47 -19.74 14.50
CA THR A 140 16.12 -20.98 14.08
C THR A 140 15.23 -22.17 14.41
N VAL A 141 15.18 -23.18 13.55
CA VAL A 141 14.45 -24.43 13.77
C VAL A 141 15.36 -25.64 13.60
N ARG A 142 15.11 -26.70 14.38
CA ARG A 142 15.71 -28.02 14.20
C ARG A 142 14.66 -29.03 13.78
N ALA A 143 14.83 -29.61 12.59
CA ALA A 143 13.96 -30.64 12.03
C ALA A 143 14.54 -32.05 12.29
N LEU A 144 13.66 -33.07 12.43
CA LEU A 144 14.00 -34.48 12.62
C LEU A 144 13.37 -35.36 11.53
N TRP A 145 14.20 -36.22 10.93
CA TRP A 145 13.82 -37.37 10.13
C TRP A 145 14.18 -38.63 10.91
N ASP A 146 13.24 -39.56 11.01
CA ASP A 146 13.45 -40.85 11.68
C ASP A 146 12.60 -41.92 10.98
N ASP A 147 13.24 -43.00 10.55
CA ASP A 147 12.57 -44.18 9.95
C ASP A 147 12.62 -45.43 10.87
N GLY A 148 13.07 -45.26 12.11
CA GLY A 148 13.26 -46.31 13.11
C GLY A 148 14.63 -47.02 13.02
N THR A 149 15.35 -46.90 11.90
CA THR A 149 16.70 -47.46 11.71
C THR A 149 17.75 -46.36 11.55
N ARG A 150 17.39 -45.28 10.86
CA ARG A 150 18.23 -44.13 10.55
C ARG A 150 17.55 -42.87 11.02
N SER A 151 18.36 -41.91 11.43
CA SER A 151 17.87 -40.58 11.77
C SER A 151 18.79 -39.49 11.26
N MET A 152 18.19 -38.32 11.03
CA MET A 152 18.89 -37.10 10.69
C MET A 152 18.23 -35.93 11.42
N ARG A 153 19.03 -35.02 11.97
CA ARG A 153 18.57 -33.70 12.39
C ARG A 153 19.22 -32.63 11.53
N ALA A 154 18.49 -31.57 11.23
CA ALA A 154 18.99 -30.40 10.50
C ALA A 154 18.59 -29.12 11.25
N THR A 155 19.55 -28.25 11.54
CA THR A 155 19.31 -26.92 12.14
C THR A 155 19.57 -25.84 11.12
N LEU A 156 18.59 -24.97 10.90
CA LEU A 156 18.59 -23.85 9.96
C LEU A 156 17.89 -22.65 10.59
N GLY A 157 18.09 -21.45 10.05
CA GLY A 157 17.56 -20.22 10.65
C GLY A 157 17.72 -19.01 9.76
N HIS A 158 16.95 -17.96 10.06
CA HIS A 158 17.16 -16.68 9.41
C HIS A 158 18.60 -16.17 9.57
N GLY A 159 19.15 -15.70 8.45
CA GLY A 159 20.52 -15.21 8.33
C GLY A 159 21.59 -16.30 8.30
N LEU A 160 21.33 -17.53 8.70
CA LEU A 160 22.37 -18.56 8.71
C LEU A 160 22.71 -18.98 7.27
N PRO A 161 23.95 -18.73 6.78
CA PRO A 161 24.38 -19.28 5.50
C PRO A 161 24.74 -20.77 5.62
N PHE A 162 24.65 -21.35 6.83
CA PHE A 162 24.90 -22.75 7.16
C PHE A 162 23.59 -23.49 7.45
N ILE A 163 23.59 -24.79 7.15
CA ILE A 163 22.69 -25.76 7.76
C ILE A 163 23.54 -26.84 8.43
N PHE A 164 23.23 -27.13 9.69
CA PHE A 164 23.98 -28.04 10.54
C PHE A 164 23.27 -29.38 10.69
N PHE A 165 23.97 -30.48 10.41
CA PHE A 165 23.38 -31.82 10.37
C PHE A 165 24.00 -32.76 11.39
N THR A 166 23.17 -33.56 12.04
CA THR A 166 23.60 -34.78 12.73
C THR A 166 22.91 -36.00 12.14
N VAL A 167 23.63 -37.08 11.90
CA VAL A 167 23.16 -38.28 11.20
C VAL A 167 23.44 -39.55 12.01
N ALA A 168 22.58 -40.57 11.90
CA ALA A 168 22.80 -41.87 12.52
C ALA A 168 22.20 -43.01 11.67
N GLY A 169 22.73 -44.22 11.85
CA GLY A 169 22.24 -45.44 11.21
C GLY A 169 22.70 -45.65 9.76
N GLY A 170 23.56 -44.78 9.21
CA GLY A 170 24.11 -44.94 7.86
C GLY A 170 25.07 -43.81 7.47
N ASN A 171 25.69 -43.93 6.29
CA ASN A 171 26.57 -42.90 5.72
C ASN A 171 25.77 -41.62 5.42
N ALA A 172 26.41 -40.46 5.60
CA ALA A 172 25.88 -39.19 5.10
C ALA A 172 25.88 -39.20 3.56
N VAL A 173 24.84 -38.61 2.96
CA VAL A 173 24.66 -38.54 1.52
C VAL A 173 24.36 -37.10 1.11
N ILE A 174 25.05 -36.62 0.06
CA ILE A 174 24.75 -35.37 -0.63
C ILE A 174 24.40 -35.72 -2.07
N THR A 175 23.12 -35.59 -2.43
CA THR A 175 22.64 -35.81 -3.79
C THR A 175 22.48 -34.46 -4.49
N CYS A 176 23.32 -34.16 -5.47
CA CYS A 176 23.25 -32.94 -6.24
C CYS A 176 22.21 -33.08 -7.37
N ASN A 177 21.50 -31.99 -7.70
CA ASN A 177 20.50 -31.98 -8.78
C ASN A 177 21.13 -32.25 -10.15
N THR A 178 22.31 -31.68 -10.37
CA THR A 178 23.22 -31.96 -11.48
C THR A 178 24.58 -32.33 -10.94
N ALA A 179 25.42 -32.97 -11.76
CA ALA A 179 26.77 -33.34 -11.35
C ALA A 179 27.55 -32.08 -10.91
N PRO A 180 28.08 -32.03 -9.67
CA PRO A 180 28.76 -30.85 -9.16
C PRO A 180 30.14 -30.69 -9.82
N THR A 181 30.57 -29.44 -10.03
CA THR A 181 31.99 -29.14 -10.22
C THR A 181 32.67 -29.08 -8.86
N ILE A 182 33.50 -30.06 -8.53
CA ILE A 182 34.28 -30.07 -7.28
C ILE A 182 35.60 -29.35 -7.54
N TRP A 183 35.74 -28.12 -7.04
CA TRP A 183 36.94 -27.29 -7.21
C TRP A 183 37.85 -27.30 -5.98
N SER A 184 37.38 -27.84 -4.85
CA SER A 184 38.20 -28.15 -3.68
C SER A 184 37.74 -29.45 -3.03
N ASN A 185 38.68 -30.31 -2.64
CA ASN A 185 38.43 -31.52 -1.86
C ASN A 185 39.64 -31.80 -0.98
N GLN A 186 39.60 -31.36 0.27
CA GLN A 186 40.71 -31.51 1.21
C GLN A 186 40.18 -31.80 2.60
N ARG A 187 40.72 -32.84 3.26
CA ARG A 187 40.44 -33.18 4.67
C ARG A 187 38.95 -33.34 5.01
N GLY A 188 38.15 -33.83 4.07
CA GLY A 188 36.69 -34.00 4.25
C GLY A 188 35.86 -32.75 3.93
N VAL A 189 36.51 -31.63 3.55
CA VAL A 189 35.85 -30.41 3.11
C VAL A 189 35.79 -30.38 1.58
N LEU A 190 34.60 -30.15 1.04
CA LEU A 190 34.39 -29.94 -0.39
C LEU A 190 34.01 -28.49 -0.66
N GLY A 191 34.60 -27.91 -1.70
CA GLY A 191 34.08 -26.73 -2.40
C GLY A 191 33.46 -27.18 -3.72
N VAL A 192 32.16 -26.94 -3.87
CA VAL A 192 31.39 -27.41 -5.04
C VAL A 192 30.62 -26.29 -5.70
N THR A 193 30.41 -26.40 -7.02
CA THR A 193 29.49 -25.56 -7.79
C THR A 193 28.43 -26.43 -8.44
N ILE A 194 27.16 -26.10 -8.23
CA ILE A 194 25.99 -26.81 -8.77
C ILE A 194 25.08 -25.76 -9.40
N GLU A 195 24.83 -25.86 -10.71
CA GLU A 195 23.97 -24.92 -11.44
C GLU A 195 24.36 -23.44 -11.22
N GLY A 196 25.67 -23.15 -11.14
CA GLY A 196 26.19 -21.81 -10.90
C GLY A 196 26.10 -21.32 -9.45
N ARG A 197 25.65 -22.15 -8.50
CA ARG A 197 25.65 -21.85 -7.06
C ARG A 197 26.80 -22.55 -6.35
N HIS A 198 27.44 -21.86 -5.42
CA HIS A 198 28.64 -22.34 -4.74
C HIS A 198 28.31 -22.81 -3.33
N TYR A 199 28.81 -23.98 -2.95
CA TYR A 199 28.59 -24.56 -1.64
C TYR A 199 29.89 -25.07 -1.02
N GLY A 200 29.99 -24.91 0.30
CA GLY A 200 30.97 -25.62 1.13
C GLY A 200 30.28 -26.79 1.83
N ILE A 201 30.86 -27.98 1.76
CA ILE A 201 30.39 -29.17 2.49
C ILE A 201 31.49 -29.56 3.47
N PHE A 202 31.19 -29.49 4.77
CA PHE A 202 32.19 -29.61 5.83
C PHE A 202 31.92 -30.86 6.65
N ALA A 203 32.69 -31.92 6.36
CA ALA A 203 32.72 -33.13 7.18
C ALA A 203 33.84 -33.04 8.24
N PRO A 204 33.82 -33.92 9.26
CA PRO A 204 34.90 -34.03 10.23
C PRO A 204 36.24 -34.27 9.55
N ASP A 205 37.32 -33.79 10.16
CA ASP A 205 38.67 -33.92 9.63
C ASP A 205 38.99 -35.37 9.20
N SER A 206 39.66 -35.48 8.06
CA SER A 206 40.05 -36.75 7.44
C SER A 206 38.88 -37.61 6.91
N SER A 207 37.67 -37.08 6.82
CA SER A 207 36.56 -37.76 6.12
C SER A 207 36.84 -37.88 4.62
N VAL A 208 36.34 -38.95 4.01
CA VAL A 208 36.45 -39.20 2.56
C VAL A 208 35.06 -39.13 1.93
N TRP A 209 34.98 -38.48 0.77
CA TRP A 209 33.78 -38.43 -0.06
C TRP A 209 33.97 -39.29 -1.31
N THR A 210 32.99 -40.14 -1.61
CA THR A 210 32.99 -41.00 -2.81
C THR A 210 31.71 -40.81 -3.61
N GLY A 211 31.78 -40.95 -4.93
CA GLY A 211 30.62 -40.84 -5.83
C GLY A 211 30.79 -39.70 -6.84
N THR A 212 29.73 -39.41 -7.59
CA THR A 212 29.70 -38.36 -8.61
C THR A 212 28.59 -37.36 -8.32
N THR A 213 27.36 -37.62 -8.78
CA THR A 213 26.17 -36.81 -8.48
C THR A 213 25.66 -37.05 -7.07
N THR A 214 25.80 -38.28 -6.58
CA THR A 214 25.50 -38.67 -5.21
C THR A 214 26.81 -38.94 -4.48
N LEU A 215 27.20 -38.02 -3.60
CA LEU A 215 28.40 -38.11 -2.78
C LEU A 215 28.04 -38.77 -1.45
N GLN A 216 28.89 -39.68 -0.97
CA GLN A 216 28.70 -40.38 0.29
C GLN A 216 29.94 -40.30 1.17
N SER A 217 29.74 -40.24 2.48
CA SER A 217 30.81 -40.31 3.47
C SER A 217 30.37 -41.04 4.73
N SER A 218 31.25 -41.83 5.31
CA SER A 218 31.09 -42.37 6.67
C SER A 218 31.40 -41.33 7.76
N LEU A 219 31.75 -40.10 7.37
CA LEU A 219 32.14 -39.00 8.26
C LEU A 219 33.28 -39.39 9.22
N ASN A 220 34.17 -40.28 8.77
CA ASN A 220 35.26 -40.81 9.57
C ASN A 220 34.79 -41.40 10.92
N GLY A 221 33.61 -42.04 10.93
CA GLY A 221 33.00 -42.64 12.12
C GLY A 221 32.37 -41.64 13.09
N LYS A 222 32.32 -40.35 12.76
CA LYS A 222 31.54 -39.34 13.48
C LYS A 222 30.13 -39.23 12.87
N ASN A 223 29.35 -38.29 13.39
CA ASN A 223 27.91 -38.19 13.12
C ASN A 223 27.45 -36.79 12.74
N PHE A 224 28.35 -35.87 12.38
CA PHE A 224 28.01 -34.47 12.09
C PHE A 224 28.61 -34.01 10.77
N LEU A 225 27.92 -33.08 10.10
CA LEU A 225 28.42 -32.32 8.96
C LEU A 225 27.66 -30.99 8.87
N SER A 226 28.22 -30.01 8.17
CA SER A 226 27.48 -28.79 7.81
C SER A 226 27.60 -28.50 6.31
N VAL A 227 26.62 -27.78 5.79
CA VAL A 227 26.62 -27.28 4.41
C VAL A 227 26.43 -25.78 4.46
N ALA A 228 27.21 -25.02 3.70
CA ALA A 228 27.07 -23.57 3.59
C ALA A 228 26.90 -23.11 2.15
N LEU A 229 26.06 -22.09 1.94
CA LEU A 229 26.03 -21.33 0.70
C LEU A 229 27.19 -20.35 0.68
N LEU A 230 28.06 -20.44 -0.33
CA LEU A 230 29.19 -19.52 -0.49
C LEU A 230 28.81 -18.41 -1.49
N PRO A 231 29.22 -17.16 -1.24
CA PRO A 231 28.98 -16.04 -2.15
C PRO A 231 29.78 -16.13 -3.46
N ASP A 232 30.88 -16.89 -3.45
CA ASP A 232 31.75 -17.14 -4.61
C ASP A 232 32.50 -18.47 -4.45
N ASN A 233 33.21 -18.89 -5.49
CA ASN A 233 34.04 -20.11 -5.51
C ASN A 233 35.53 -19.86 -5.19
N MET A 234 35.85 -18.80 -4.44
CA MET A 234 37.25 -18.51 -4.12
C MET A 234 37.75 -19.37 -2.94
N PRO A 235 38.97 -19.92 -3.00
CA PRO A 235 39.55 -20.70 -1.90
C PRO A 235 39.57 -19.95 -0.56
N ALA A 236 39.81 -18.63 -0.58
CA ALA A 236 39.79 -17.79 0.62
C ALA A 236 38.39 -17.72 1.26
N THR A 237 37.32 -17.71 0.45
CA THR A 237 35.94 -17.74 0.93
C THR A 237 35.62 -19.10 1.54
N LEU A 238 36.02 -20.21 0.89
CA LEU A 238 35.86 -21.55 1.46
C LEU A 238 36.55 -21.67 2.82
N GLU A 239 37.79 -21.18 2.91
CA GLU A 239 38.56 -21.24 4.16
C GLU A 239 37.92 -20.39 5.26
N LEU A 240 37.44 -19.18 4.94
CA LEU A 240 36.67 -18.36 5.89
C LEU A 240 35.49 -19.16 6.46
N PHE A 241 34.67 -19.74 5.60
CA PHE A 241 33.51 -20.52 6.06
C PHE A 241 33.92 -21.79 6.82
N ARG A 242 35.00 -22.45 6.41
CA ARG A 242 35.51 -23.66 7.07
C ARG A 242 35.84 -23.43 8.54
N LEU A 243 36.42 -22.27 8.87
CA LEU A 243 36.75 -21.92 10.26
C LEU A 243 35.52 -21.92 11.19
N HIS A 244 34.35 -21.56 10.65
CA HIS A 244 33.09 -21.42 11.39
C HIS A 244 32.14 -22.62 11.22
N ALA A 245 32.41 -23.51 10.26
CA ALA A 245 31.51 -24.59 9.86
C ALA A 245 31.20 -25.64 10.93
N TYR A 246 32.00 -25.68 12.00
CA TYR A 246 31.90 -26.66 13.08
C TYR A 246 31.28 -26.09 14.36
N ALA A 247 31.00 -24.78 14.41
CA ALA A 247 30.27 -24.12 15.49
C ALA A 247 28.76 -24.27 15.24
N PHE A 248 28.21 -25.43 15.63
CA PHE A 248 26.81 -25.73 15.34
C PHE A 248 25.91 -24.84 16.18
N VAL A 249 25.04 -24.06 15.54
CA VAL A 249 24.03 -23.27 16.25
C VAL A 249 23.03 -24.23 16.90
N THR A 250 22.86 -24.09 18.21
CA THR A 250 21.93 -24.89 19.03
C THR A 250 20.79 -24.05 19.62
N GLY A 251 20.90 -22.72 19.55
CA GLY A 251 19.84 -21.81 19.95
C GLY A 251 20.05 -20.40 19.40
N SER A 252 18.96 -19.64 19.34
CA SER A 252 18.93 -18.22 18.98
C SER A 252 18.00 -17.47 19.93
N THR A 253 18.43 -16.29 20.39
CA THR A 253 17.65 -15.44 21.29
C THR A 253 17.83 -13.95 20.96
N VAL A 254 16.73 -13.21 20.91
CA VAL A 254 16.70 -11.75 20.93
C VAL A 254 16.39 -11.27 22.34
N SER A 255 17.04 -10.19 22.74
CA SER A 255 16.68 -9.38 23.91
C SER A 255 16.68 -7.91 23.51
N TRP A 256 15.83 -7.10 24.12
CA TRP A 256 15.76 -5.66 23.83
C TRP A 256 15.73 -4.82 25.09
N SER A 257 16.06 -3.54 24.93
CA SER A 257 15.89 -2.51 25.93
C SER A 257 15.44 -1.21 25.28
N TYR A 258 14.54 -0.50 25.96
CA TYR A 258 14.10 0.83 25.54
C TYR A 258 14.71 1.89 26.48
N ASP A 259 15.58 2.74 25.93
CA ASP A 259 16.06 3.94 26.60
C ASP A 259 15.08 5.08 26.31
N ALA A 260 14.21 5.37 27.28
CA ALA A 260 13.26 6.46 27.17
C ALA A 260 13.95 7.82 27.02
N ALA A 261 15.08 8.07 27.70
CA ALA A 261 15.75 9.37 27.67
C ALA A 261 16.32 9.70 26.28
N GLN A 262 16.78 8.69 25.56
CA GLN A 262 17.26 8.84 24.18
C GLN A 262 16.20 8.54 23.12
N ALA A 263 15.06 7.99 23.53
CA ALA A 263 14.05 7.38 22.68
C ALA A 263 14.67 6.39 21.68
N ARG A 264 15.36 5.37 22.20
CA ARG A 264 16.05 4.36 21.40
C ARG A 264 15.72 2.96 21.88
N VAL A 265 15.55 2.05 20.93
CA VAL A 265 15.43 0.61 21.17
C VAL A 265 16.73 -0.05 20.73
N THR A 266 17.36 -0.78 21.64
CA THR A 266 18.55 -1.57 21.35
C THR A 266 18.18 -3.04 21.46
N SER A 267 18.38 -3.79 20.37
CA SER A 267 18.06 -5.21 20.26
C SER A 267 19.33 -6.02 20.05
N THR A 268 19.59 -7.00 20.91
CA THR A 268 20.76 -7.86 20.84
C THR A 268 20.34 -9.26 20.39
N PHE A 269 20.91 -9.70 19.28
CA PHE A 269 20.70 -11.01 18.69
C PHE A 269 21.87 -11.90 19.11
N THR A 270 21.58 -13.05 19.71
CA THR A 270 22.60 -13.97 20.22
C THR A 270 22.36 -15.39 19.72
N TYR A 271 23.41 -16.03 19.22
CA TYR A 271 23.45 -17.45 18.92
C TYR A 271 24.18 -18.20 20.03
N THR A 272 23.64 -19.35 20.42
CA THR A 272 24.36 -20.34 21.22
C THR A 272 24.94 -21.38 20.27
N THR A 273 26.24 -21.65 20.37
CA THR A 273 26.95 -22.61 19.51
C THR A 273 27.52 -23.78 20.31
N GLU A 274 27.72 -24.90 19.63
CA GLU A 274 28.46 -26.06 20.12
C GLU A 274 29.55 -26.41 19.09
N LEU A 275 30.81 -26.22 19.47
CA LEU A 275 31.95 -26.59 18.62
C LEU A 275 32.10 -28.11 18.51
N LYS A 276 31.78 -28.67 17.34
CA LYS A 276 31.85 -30.12 17.08
C LYS A 276 33.26 -30.65 16.89
N GLU A 277 34.20 -29.82 16.44
CA GLU A 277 35.60 -30.22 16.24
C GLU A 277 36.55 -29.04 16.38
N ALA A 278 37.46 -29.09 17.37
CA ALA A 278 38.47 -28.07 17.64
C ALA A 278 39.82 -28.42 16.97
N LYS A 279 39.82 -28.61 15.65
CA LYS A 279 41.02 -28.89 14.84
C LYS A 279 41.19 -27.85 13.74
N ASN A 280 42.39 -27.79 13.14
CA ASN A 280 42.66 -26.98 11.96
C ASN A 280 42.25 -25.49 12.11
N GLY A 281 42.30 -24.94 13.32
CA GLY A 281 41.90 -23.55 13.57
C GLY A 281 40.40 -23.28 13.56
N ASN A 282 39.54 -24.31 13.58
CA ASN A 282 38.10 -24.13 13.77
C ASN A 282 37.81 -23.34 15.05
N VAL A 283 36.86 -22.41 14.97
CA VAL A 283 36.50 -21.51 16.07
C VAL A 283 35.05 -21.75 16.48
N ASP A 284 34.76 -21.52 17.76
CA ASP A 284 33.40 -21.61 18.31
C ASP A 284 32.61 -20.30 18.08
N THR A 285 32.60 -19.85 16.83
CA THR A 285 31.82 -18.69 16.40
C THR A 285 31.13 -18.99 15.08
N THR A 286 29.86 -18.58 14.97
CA THR A 286 29.08 -18.73 13.73
C THR A 286 29.25 -17.53 12.80
N MET A 287 28.66 -17.63 11.61
CA MET A 287 28.51 -16.52 10.68
C MET A 287 27.04 -16.34 10.36
N THR A 288 26.60 -15.10 10.19
CA THR A 288 25.22 -14.80 9.82
C THR A 288 25.14 -13.66 8.81
N ALA A 289 24.21 -13.75 7.88
CA ALA A 289 23.85 -12.72 6.93
C ALA A 289 22.75 -11.84 7.55
N LEU A 290 23.06 -10.57 7.78
CA LEU A 290 22.12 -9.59 8.31
C LEU A 290 21.24 -9.09 7.17
N TYR A 291 19.94 -8.94 7.43
CA TYR A 291 19.03 -8.25 6.53
C TYR A 291 19.31 -6.75 6.46
N ARG A 292 18.76 -6.09 5.43
CA ARG A 292 18.95 -4.66 5.22
C ARG A 292 18.57 -3.80 6.42
N HIS A 293 17.39 -4.01 7.00
CA HIS A 293 17.00 -3.26 8.20
C HIS A 293 17.95 -3.49 9.39
N GLN A 294 18.68 -4.61 9.46
CA GLN A 294 19.63 -4.88 10.54
C GLN A 294 20.98 -4.21 10.27
N TRP A 295 21.56 -4.39 9.08
CA TRP A 295 22.89 -3.85 8.80
C TRP A 295 22.90 -2.34 8.61
N LEU A 296 21.75 -1.71 8.32
CA LEU A 296 21.59 -0.26 8.38
C LEU A 296 21.63 0.28 9.83
N ASN A 297 21.34 -0.58 10.82
CA ASN A 297 21.14 -0.19 12.21
C ASN A 297 22.11 -0.87 13.18
N THR A 298 23.23 -1.43 12.70
CA THR A 298 24.26 -2.08 13.53
C THR A 298 25.61 -1.36 13.40
N ASP A 299 26.34 -1.30 14.51
CA ASP A 299 27.75 -0.86 14.53
C ASP A 299 28.72 -2.05 14.35
N ALA A 300 28.20 -3.29 14.25
CA ALA A 300 29.02 -4.47 14.11
C ALA A 300 29.78 -4.48 12.77
N PRO A 301 31.08 -4.85 12.74
CA PRO A 301 31.85 -4.88 11.51
C PRO A 301 31.35 -5.98 10.58
N LEU A 302 31.04 -5.62 9.34
CA LEU A 302 30.56 -6.53 8.30
C LEU A 302 31.68 -6.89 7.34
N THR A 303 31.63 -8.10 6.80
CA THR A 303 32.51 -8.50 5.71
C THR A 303 32.05 -7.87 4.38
N THR A 304 32.87 -7.98 3.34
CA THR A 304 32.51 -7.56 1.98
C THR A 304 31.60 -8.55 1.23
N LYS A 305 31.22 -9.66 1.88
CA LYS A 305 30.40 -10.72 1.27
C LYS A 305 28.92 -10.42 1.46
N GLU A 306 28.13 -10.66 0.42
CA GLU A 306 26.70 -10.36 0.39
C GLU A 306 25.89 -11.43 -0.37
N TYR A 307 24.58 -11.49 -0.08
CA TYR A 307 23.61 -12.32 -0.79
C TYR A 307 22.40 -11.48 -1.21
N PRO A 308 21.85 -11.68 -2.42
CA PRO A 308 20.56 -11.12 -2.77
C PRO A 308 19.43 -11.84 -2.03
N SER A 309 18.34 -11.12 -1.72
CA SER A 309 17.12 -11.67 -1.15
C SER A 309 15.90 -10.83 -1.56
N VAL A 310 14.70 -11.31 -1.24
CA VAL A 310 13.45 -10.52 -1.38
C VAL A 310 13.48 -9.23 -0.56
N ALA A 311 14.20 -9.22 0.56
CA ALA A 311 14.39 -8.10 1.48
C ALA A 311 15.63 -7.25 1.14
N GLY A 312 16.09 -7.31 -0.11
CA GLY A 312 17.29 -6.64 -0.60
C GLY A 312 18.58 -7.39 -0.24
N LYS A 313 19.72 -6.71 -0.31
CA LYS A 313 21.02 -7.32 -0.03
C LYS A 313 21.17 -7.67 1.45
N MET A 314 21.60 -8.90 1.73
CA MET A 314 22.04 -9.34 3.05
C MET A 314 23.55 -9.27 3.16
N LYS A 315 24.09 -8.77 4.29
CA LYS A 315 25.54 -8.60 4.50
C LYS A 315 26.05 -9.55 5.57
N LEU A 316 27.18 -10.19 5.30
CA LEU A 316 27.71 -11.24 6.17
C LEU A 316 28.52 -10.67 7.35
N PHE A 317 28.16 -11.11 8.54
CA PHE A 317 28.78 -10.84 9.84
C PHE A 317 29.39 -12.12 10.42
N VAL A 318 30.49 -11.97 11.17
CA VAL A 318 31.17 -13.06 11.87
C VAL A 318 31.10 -12.81 13.37
N GLY A 319 30.44 -13.72 14.10
CA GLY A 319 30.29 -13.63 15.54
C GLY A 319 29.03 -14.29 16.06
N ASN A 320 28.99 -14.54 17.36
CA ASN A 320 27.83 -15.15 18.03
C ASN A 320 26.80 -14.12 18.50
N SER A 321 27.10 -12.82 18.42
CA SER A 321 26.14 -11.79 18.77
C SER A 321 26.40 -10.49 18.01
N PHE A 322 25.33 -9.81 17.64
CA PHE A 322 25.34 -8.44 17.14
C PHE A 322 24.16 -7.66 17.75
N THR A 323 24.19 -6.34 17.60
CA THR A 323 23.15 -5.46 18.13
C THR A 323 22.64 -4.54 17.03
N THR A 324 21.33 -4.31 16.97
CA THR A 324 20.72 -3.22 16.21
C THR A 324 20.23 -2.13 17.16
N THR A 325 20.24 -0.88 16.70
CA THR A 325 19.66 0.23 17.45
C THR A 325 18.75 1.06 16.56
N HIS A 326 17.48 1.13 16.93
CA HIS A 326 16.45 1.89 16.22
C HIS A 326 16.05 3.14 17.04
N PRO A 327 15.95 4.32 16.42
CA PRO A 327 15.28 5.44 17.05
C PRO A 327 13.78 5.12 17.17
N PHE A 328 13.20 5.39 18.33
CA PHE A 328 11.75 5.37 18.51
C PHE A 328 11.22 6.79 18.33
N THR A 329 10.52 7.04 17.23
CA THR A 329 10.05 8.39 16.83
C THR A 329 8.77 8.82 17.54
N GLY A 330 8.29 8.00 18.49
CA GLY A 330 7.07 8.25 19.24
C GLY A 330 5.81 7.90 18.46
N VAL A 331 4.74 7.64 19.20
CA VAL A 331 3.38 7.44 18.69
C VAL A 331 2.40 8.29 19.50
N LEU A 332 1.28 8.71 18.94
CA LEU A 332 0.25 9.39 19.72
C LEU A 332 -0.98 8.50 19.93
N PRO A 333 -1.68 8.60 21.08
CA PRO A 333 -2.98 7.96 21.23
C PRO A 333 -4.00 8.53 20.23
N SER A 334 -3.94 9.83 19.96
CA SER A 334 -4.71 10.53 18.92
C SER A 334 -3.93 11.77 18.50
N LEU A 335 -4.21 12.30 17.30
CA LEU A 335 -3.75 13.65 16.95
C LEU A 335 -4.31 14.68 17.95
N PRO A 336 -3.57 15.77 18.25
CA PRO A 336 -4.04 16.78 19.20
C PRO A 336 -5.16 17.64 18.61
N ASP A 337 -5.94 18.28 19.50
CA ASP A 337 -6.99 19.25 19.17
C ASP A 337 -6.40 20.60 18.71
N GLU A 338 -5.77 20.56 17.54
CA GLU A 338 -5.11 21.73 16.94
C GLU A 338 -5.68 22.06 15.57
N GLY A 339 -6.52 21.20 14.98
CA GLY A 339 -7.06 21.41 13.64
C GLY A 339 -7.94 22.65 13.53
N ASP A 340 -7.87 23.31 12.37
CA ASP A 340 -8.70 24.48 12.04
C ASP A 340 -10.08 24.06 11.49
N TYR A 341 -10.74 23.12 12.17
CA TYR A 341 -12.10 22.68 11.87
C TYR A 341 -13.13 23.52 12.62
N ASN A 342 -14.34 23.64 12.05
CA ASN A 342 -15.47 24.17 12.80
C ASN A 342 -15.88 23.14 13.88
N ARG A 343 -15.67 23.50 15.15
CA ARG A 343 -15.96 22.62 16.29
C ARG A 343 -17.42 22.24 16.39
N ALA A 344 -18.35 23.13 16.02
CA ALA A 344 -19.78 22.83 16.06
C ALA A 344 -20.13 21.75 15.02
N ASP A 345 -19.61 21.88 13.79
CA ASP A 345 -19.84 20.92 12.72
C ASP A 345 -19.23 19.55 13.06
N LEU A 346 -17.99 19.53 13.56
CA LEU A 346 -17.34 18.29 13.95
C LEU A 346 -18.06 17.63 15.15
N THR A 347 -18.54 18.42 16.12
CA THR A 347 -19.36 17.92 17.23
C THR A 347 -20.67 17.30 16.73
N ALA A 348 -21.33 17.93 15.76
CA ALA A 348 -22.54 17.39 15.15
C ALA A 348 -22.26 16.06 14.44
N MET A 349 -21.15 15.93 13.71
CA MET A 349 -20.72 14.68 13.08
C MET A 349 -20.44 13.58 14.12
N VAL A 350 -19.75 13.90 15.22
CA VAL A 350 -19.49 12.96 16.31
C VAL A 350 -20.80 12.50 16.95
N ASN A 351 -21.71 13.42 17.24
CA ASN A 351 -23.02 13.10 17.83
C ASN A 351 -23.88 12.24 16.89
N ALA A 352 -23.78 12.42 15.58
CA ALA A 352 -24.49 11.59 14.61
C ALA A 352 -24.02 10.12 14.64
N VAL A 353 -22.73 9.86 14.89
CA VAL A 353 -22.22 8.50 15.08
C VAL A 353 -22.54 7.97 16.48
N ALA A 354 -22.68 8.86 17.48
CA ALA A 354 -23.03 8.51 18.86
C ALA A 354 -24.48 8.03 19.06
N THR A 355 -25.13 7.56 18.00
CA THR A 355 -26.39 6.81 18.05
C THR A 355 -26.19 5.33 17.67
N GLU A 356 -25.01 4.98 17.14
CA GLU A 356 -24.68 3.61 16.72
C GLU A 356 -24.32 2.72 17.92
N THR A 357 -24.58 1.42 17.79
CA THR A 357 -24.20 0.40 18.79
C THR A 357 -23.30 -0.66 18.16
N LEU A 358 -22.38 -1.24 18.94
CA LEU A 358 -21.53 -2.32 18.45
C LEU A 358 -22.29 -3.66 18.49
N PRO A 359 -22.50 -4.35 17.35
CA PRO A 359 -23.33 -5.56 17.30
C PRO A 359 -22.65 -6.78 17.95
N ALA A 360 -23.45 -7.64 18.61
CA ALA A 360 -23.00 -8.90 19.20
C ALA A 360 -23.15 -10.11 18.27
N THR A 361 -23.95 -9.96 17.22
CA THR A 361 -24.35 -11.02 16.30
C THR A 361 -24.44 -10.49 14.88
N GLY A 362 -24.42 -11.38 13.89
CA GLY A 362 -24.53 -11.01 12.47
C GLY A 362 -23.20 -11.14 11.73
N THR A 363 -23.16 -10.70 10.47
CA THR A 363 -22.04 -10.91 9.55
C THR A 363 -20.79 -10.07 9.85
N LYS A 364 -20.89 -9.09 10.76
CA LYS A 364 -19.78 -8.24 11.22
C LYS A 364 -19.50 -8.42 12.72
N ALA A 365 -19.90 -9.56 13.28
CA ALA A 365 -19.73 -9.87 14.70
C ALA A 365 -18.54 -10.80 14.98
N GLY A 366 -17.79 -11.25 13.97
CA GLY A 366 -16.56 -11.97 14.23
C GLY A 366 -15.44 -11.05 14.71
N SER A 367 -14.34 -11.66 15.12
CA SER A 367 -13.25 -10.98 15.82
C SER A 367 -12.59 -9.85 15.01
N TYR A 368 -12.52 -9.93 13.68
CA TYR A 368 -11.93 -8.88 12.85
C TYR A 368 -12.87 -7.69 12.74
N TRP A 369 -14.10 -7.91 12.26
CA TRP A 369 -15.05 -6.81 12.04
C TRP A 369 -15.51 -6.16 13.34
N SER A 370 -15.71 -6.96 14.39
CA SER A 370 -15.96 -6.42 15.74
C SER A 370 -14.76 -5.61 16.22
N GLY A 371 -13.53 -6.07 15.95
CA GLY A 371 -12.30 -5.34 16.23
C GLY A 371 -12.27 -3.98 15.54
N LYS A 372 -12.42 -3.93 14.21
CA LYS A 372 -12.44 -2.65 13.46
C LYS A 372 -13.48 -1.67 13.99
N ALA A 373 -14.67 -2.15 14.34
CA ALA A 373 -15.72 -1.30 14.91
C ALA A 373 -15.34 -0.75 16.31
N ILE A 374 -14.70 -1.55 17.17
CA ILE A 374 -14.11 -1.09 18.43
C ILE A 374 -13.04 -0.03 18.17
N GLY A 375 -12.13 -0.27 17.22
CA GLY A 375 -11.07 0.67 16.83
C GLY A 375 -11.62 2.01 16.36
N ARG A 376 -12.67 1.98 15.52
CA ARG A 376 -13.40 3.18 15.07
C ARG A 376 -13.95 3.99 16.25
N PHE A 377 -14.67 3.34 17.17
CA PHE A 377 -15.21 4.01 18.36
C PHE A 377 -14.09 4.52 19.27
N ALA A 378 -12.97 3.81 19.39
CA ALA A 378 -11.82 4.21 20.19
C ALA A 378 -11.19 5.54 19.70
N GLN A 379 -11.18 5.80 18.38
CA GLN A 379 -10.81 7.11 17.85
C GLN A 379 -11.83 8.20 18.22
N LEU A 380 -13.12 7.88 18.13
CA LEU A 380 -14.20 8.83 18.43
C LEU A 380 -14.31 9.20 19.90
N VAL A 381 -13.97 8.31 20.83
CA VAL A 381 -13.84 8.66 22.26
C VAL A 381 -12.89 9.84 22.43
N ARG A 382 -11.72 9.78 21.80
CA ARG A 382 -10.67 10.80 21.96
C ARG A 382 -11.06 12.12 21.29
N ILE A 383 -11.67 12.07 20.10
CA ILE A 383 -12.18 13.27 19.43
C ILE A 383 -13.35 13.90 20.21
N ALA A 384 -14.28 13.09 20.73
CA ALA A 384 -15.39 13.59 21.53
C ALA A 384 -14.91 14.27 22.82
N ASP A 385 -13.88 13.71 23.49
CA ASP A 385 -13.27 14.31 24.68
C ASP A 385 -12.61 15.65 24.38
N GLN A 386 -11.83 15.73 23.29
CA GLN A 386 -11.23 16.98 22.79
C GLN A 386 -12.28 18.07 22.55
N LEU A 387 -13.43 17.71 21.97
CA LEU A 387 -14.53 18.63 21.68
C LEU A 387 -15.34 19.03 22.93
N GLY A 388 -15.15 18.36 24.07
CA GLY A 388 -16.02 18.50 25.24
C GLY A 388 -17.40 17.84 25.06
N ALA A 389 -17.57 17.00 24.04
CA ALA A 389 -18.80 16.27 23.74
C ALA A 389 -18.93 15.02 24.65
N THR A 390 -19.00 15.26 25.96
CA THR A 390 -18.93 14.22 27.00
C THR A 390 -20.00 13.13 26.87
N ALA A 391 -21.23 13.48 26.48
CA ALA A 391 -22.29 12.49 26.26
C ALA A 391 -21.95 11.50 25.13
N ALA A 392 -21.39 12.00 24.01
CA ALA A 392 -20.95 11.14 22.92
C ALA A 392 -19.73 10.30 23.31
N ARG A 393 -18.75 10.90 24.00
CA ARG A 393 -17.59 10.19 24.56
C ARG A 393 -18.03 9.02 25.44
N ASP A 394 -18.93 9.29 26.38
CA ASP A 394 -19.40 8.30 27.35
C ASP A 394 -20.24 7.20 26.68
N HIS A 395 -21.02 7.54 25.64
CA HIS A 395 -21.69 6.56 24.79
C HIS A 395 -20.69 5.61 24.13
N PHE A 396 -19.70 6.12 23.41
CA PHE A 396 -18.69 5.26 22.76
C PHE A 396 -17.91 4.41 23.77
N LEU A 397 -17.50 4.98 24.91
CA LEU A 397 -16.84 4.24 25.99
C LEU A 397 -17.73 3.11 26.52
N SER A 398 -19.03 3.36 26.71
CA SER A 398 -19.98 2.35 27.17
C SER A 398 -20.12 1.20 26.17
N GLN A 399 -20.16 1.50 24.88
CA GLN A 399 -20.27 0.49 23.82
C GLN A 399 -18.99 -0.35 23.69
N ILE A 400 -17.82 0.28 23.77
CA ILE A 400 -16.53 -0.43 23.79
C ILE A 400 -16.46 -1.35 25.02
N LYS A 401 -16.78 -0.82 26.22
CA LYS A 401 -16.82 -1.61 27.46
C LYS A 401 -17.77 -2.80 27.35
N LEU A 402 -18.99 -2.59 26.87
CA LEU A 402 -19.97 -3.66 26.69
C LEU A 402 -19.42 -4.76 25.77
N ARG A 403 -18.95 -4.37 24.58
CA ARG A 403 -18.44 -5.33 23.58
C ARG A 403 -17.23 -6.10 24.09
N LEU A 404 -16.27 -5.43 24.73
CA LEU A 404 -15.10 -6.08 25.31
C LEU A 404 -15.49 -7.04 26.44
N GLN A 405 -16.38 -6.66 27.35
CA GLN A 405 -16.79 -7.53 28.46
C GLN A 405 -17.49 -8.80 27.98
N GLU A 406 -18.28 -8.72 26.91
CA GLU A 406 -18.88 -9.89 26.26
C GLU A 406 -17.80 -10.79 25.64
N TRP A 407 -16.88 -10.25 24.82
CA TRP A 407 -15.77 -11.02 24.24
C TRP A 407 -14.87 -11.69 25.29
N LEU A 408 -14.55 -10.97 26.36
CA LEU A 408 -13.66 -11.41 27.44
C LEU A 408 -14.37 -12.30 28.46
N THR A 409 -15.60 -12.75 28.18
CA THR A 409 -16.36 -13.70 28.98
C THR A 409 -16.72 -14.93 28.15
N ALA A 410 -16.39 -16.12 28.65
CA ALA A 410 -16.68 -17.37 27.97
C ALA A 410 -18.18 -17.69 27.91
N GLY A 411 -18.62 -18.30 26.81
CA GLY A 411 -19.97 -18.88 26.67
C GLY A 411 -21.03 -17.95 26.07
N GLY A 412 -20.68 -16.70 25.76
CA GLY A 412 -21.56 -15.78 25.04
C GLY A 412 -21.57 -15.98 23.51
N PRO A 413 -22.36 -15.16 22.78
CA PRO A 413 -22.36 -15.14 21.31
C PRO A 413 -20.99 -14.84 20.70
N GLN A 414 -20.17 -14.12 21.47
CA GLN A 414 -18.77 -13.83 21.20
C GLN A 414 -17.96 -14.28 22.41
N SER A 415 -16.88 -15.02 22.21
CA SER A 415 -15.99 -15.42 23.30
C SER A 415 -14.64 -15.90 22.78
N TYR A 416 -13.63 -15.84 23.65
CA TYR A 416 -12.33 -16.46 23.40
C TYR A 416 -12.28 -17.91 23.93
N VAL A 417 -11.65 -18.79 23.15
CA VAL A 417 -11.42 -20.19 23.51
C VAL A 417 -9.95 -20.55 23.36
N TYR A 418 -9.41 -21.21 24.39
CA TYR A 418 -8.02 -21.64 24.41
C TYR A 418 -7.87 -23.07 23.89
N ASP A 419 -7.10 -23.23 22.83
CA ASP A 419 -6.68 -24.53 22.32
C ASP A 419 -5.38 -24.95 23.02
N ALA A 420 -5.48 -25.98 23.87
CA ALA A 420 -4.35 -26.44 24.68
C ALA A 420 -3.30 -27.21 23.87
N GLN A 421 -3.62 -27.67 22.66
CA GLN A 421 -2.71 -28.40 21.77
C GLN A 421 -1.83 -27.42 20.99
N TRP A 422 -2.45 -26.40 20.41
CA TRP A 422 -1.78 -25.33 19.65
C TRP A 422 -1.33 -24.15 20.52
N LYS A 423 -1.69 -24.16 21.81
CA LYS A 423 -1.30 -23.15 22.80
C LYS A 423 -1.71 -21.75 22.33
N THR A 424 -2.97 -21.60 21.94
CA THR A 424 -3.49 -20.38 21.27
C THR A 424 -4.87 -20.01 21.78
N LEU A 425 -5.18 -18.70 21.80
CA LEU A 425 -6.44 -18.13 22.27
C LEU A 425 -7.19 -17.49 21.10
N THR A 426 -8.17 -18.22 20.56
CA THR A 426 -8.90 -17.83 19.36
C THR A 426 -10.26 -17.24 19.71
N GLY A 427 -10.64 -16.13 19.04
CA GLY A 427 -11.95 -15.52 19.19
C GLY A 427 -13.00 -16.15 18.27
N TYR A 428 -14.16 -16.50 18.82
CA TYR A 428 -15.33 -16.98 18.10
C TYR A 428 -16.51 -15.99 18.22
N PRO A 429 -17.23 -15.65 17.15
CA PRO A 429 -17.04 -16.11 15.77
C PRO A 429 -15.71 -15.66 15.17
N SER A 430 -15.09 -16.56 14.43
CA SER A 430 -13.79 -16.33 13.79
C SER A 430 -13.98 -15.92 12.34
N GLU A 431 -13.02 -15.16 11.81
CA GLU A 431 -13.00 -14.65 10.44
C GLU A 431 -11.58 -14.84 9.86
N TYR A 432 -11.45 -14.87 8.54
CA TYR A 432 -10.16 -14.90 7.81
C TYR A 432 -9.19 -16.05 8.19
N GLY A 433 -9.71 -17.12 8.77
CA GLY A 433 -8.92 -18.29 9.14
C GLY A 433 -8.21 -18.17 10.50
N ALA A 434 -8.55 -17.19 11.35
CA ALA A 434 -8.00 -17.09 12.70
C ALA A 434 -8.22 -18.36 13.56
N ASP A 435 -9.27 -19.13 13.29
CA ASP A 435 -9.57 -20.40 13.96
C ASP A 435 -8.92 -21.60 13.27
N THR A 436 -9.21 -21.77 11.97
CA THR A 436 -8.84 -22.97 11.22
C THR A 436 -7.39 -22.99 10.77
N GLN A 437 -6.79 -21.81 10.58
CA GLN A 437 -5.44 -21.62 10.04
C GLN A 437 -4.51 -20.89 11.02
N LEU A 438 -5.06 -20.34 12.12
CA LEU A 438 -4.34 -19.51 13.10
C LEU A 438 -3.76 -18.24 12.48
N ASN A 439 -4.48 -17.66 11.51
CA ASN A 439 -4.07 -16.44 10.84
C ASN A 439 -4.40 -15.19 11.65
N ASP A 440 -3.60 -14.13 11.50
CA ASP A 440 -4.05 -12.75 11.75
C ASP A 440 -4.46 -12.42 13.21
N HIS A 441 -4.04 -13.25 14.18
CA HIS A 441 -4.37 -13.03 15.59
C HIS A 441 -3.96 -11.62 16.08
N THR A 442 -2.82 -11.10 15.61
CA THR A 442 -2.38 -9.73 15.92
C THR A 442 -3.26 -8.66 15.26
N PHE A 443 -3.71 -8.86 14.03
CA PHE A 443 -4.62 -7.92 13.36
C PHE A 443 -5.96 -7.84 14.09
N HIS A 444 -6.54 -8.98 14.44
CA HIS A 444 -7.83 -9.05 15.13
C HIS A 444 -7.74 -8.50 16.57
N SER A 445 -6.81 -9.04 17.37
CA SER A 445 -6.68 -8.66 18.79
C SER A 445 -6.12 -7.25 18.97
N GLY A 446 -5.34 -6.72 18.02
CA GLY A 446 -4.78 -5.38 18.09
C GLY A 446 -5.85 -4.30 18.26
N TYR A 447 -6.98 -4.44 17.57
CA TYR A 447 -8.11 -3.53 17.75
C TYR A 447 -8.80 -3.66 19.12
N ALA A 448 -8.95 -4.90 19.63
CA ALA A 448 -9.54 -5.13 20.95
C ALA A 448 -8.64 -4.57 22.07
N ILE A 449 -7.32 -4.79 21.97
CA ILE A 449 -6.32 -4.24 22.88
C ILE A 449 -6.31 -2.70 22.81
N MET A 450 -6.40 -2.11 21.61
CA MET A 450 -6.50 -0.65 21.46
C MET A 450 -7.77 -0.11 22.12
N GLY A 451 -8.91 -0.77 21.95
CA GLY A 451 -10.16 -0.42 22.63
C GLY A 451 -10.03 -0.50 24.15
N ALA A 452 -9.42 -1.57 24.66
CA ALA A 452 -9.16 -1.75 26.10
C ALA A 452 -8.22 -0.68 26.65
N ALA A 453 -7.16 -0.34 25.90
CA ALA A 453 -6.24 0.73 26.26
C ALA A 453 -6.96 2.08 26.33
N VAL A 454 -7.85 2.39 25.38
CA VAL A 454 -8.70 3.59 25.45
C VAL A 454 -9.61 3.57 26.67
N VAL A 455 -10.27 2.44 26.98
CA VAL A 455 -11.06 2.33 28.21
C VAL A 455 -10.21 2.62 29.44
N ALA A 456 -9.00 2.05 29.52
CA ALA A 456 -8.08 2.24 30.64
C ALA A 456 -7.64 3.71 30.83
N GLN A 457 -7.61 4.52 29.77
CA GLN A 457 -7.33 5.97 29.88
C GLN A 457 -8.38 6.70 30.75
N TYR A 458 -9.64 6.24 30.73
CA TYR A 458 -10.76 6.88 31.45
C TYR A 458 -11.24 6.08 32.67
N ASP A 459 -10.94 4.78 32.73
CA ASP A 459 -11.33 3.88 33.81
C ASP A 459 -10.21 2.87 34.11
N SER A 460 -9.26 3.30 34.94
CA SER A 460 -8.12 2.45 35.35
C SER A 460 -8.54 1.28 36.26
N ALA A 461 -9.72 1.34 36.90
CA ALA A 461 -10.20 0.24 37.74
C ALA A 461 -10.66 -0.94 36.88
N TRP A 462 -11.38 -0.66 35.78
CA TRP A 462 -11.77 -1.67 34.78
C TRP A 462 -10.56 -2.43 34.21
N ALA A 463 -9.44 -1.73 34.01
CA ALA A 463 -8.22 -2.27 33.42
C ALA A 463 -7.34 -3.06 34.40
N SER A 464 -7.68 -3.13 35.69
CA SER A 464 -6.87 -3.87 36.66
C SER A 464 -6.86 -5.38 36.35
N PRO A 465 -5.79 -6.12 36.73
CA PRO A 465 -5.71 -7.57 36.52
C PRO A 465 -6.85 -8.36 37.18
N ALA A 466 -7.39 -7.87 38.30
CA ALA A 466 -8.53 -8.46 39.00
C ALA A 466 -9.88 -8.21 38.31
N GLN A 467 -9.93 -7.29 37.35
CA GLN A 467 -11.08 -7.00 36.52
C GLN A 467 -10.84 -7.56 35.11
N TRP A 468 -10.76 -6.73 34.07
CA TRP A 468 -10.66 -7.19 32.69
C TRP A 468 -9.24 -7.21 32.16
N GLY A 469 -8.29 -6.60 32.87
CA GLY A 469 -6.90 -6.47 32.42
C GLY A 469 -6.19 -7.81 32.20
N GLY A 470 -6.46 -8.81 33.04
CA GLY A 470 -5.85 -10.12 32.89
C GLY A 470 -6.22 -10.84 31.57
N MET A 471 -7.45 -10.65 31.08
CA MET A 471 -7.85 -11.18 29.77
C MET A 471 -7.20 -10.42 28.61
N VAL A 472 -7.04 -9.09 28.73
CA VAL A 472 -6.32 -8.29 27.73
C VAL A 472 -4.86 -8.72 27.65
N ASP A 473 -4.20 -8.94 28.79
CA ASP A 473 -2.84 -9.44 28.83
C ASP A 473 -2.71 -10.81 28.14
N LEU A 474 -3.71 -11.69 28.24
CA LEU A 474 -3.72 -12.97 27.51
C LEU A 474 -3.80 -12.78 25.99
N LEU A 475 -4.54 -11.79 25.48
CA LEU A 475 -4.57 -11.49 24.05
C LEU A 475 -3.22 -10.99 23.55
N ILE A 476 -2.53 -10.18 24.35
CA ILE A 476 -1.15 -9.73 24.05
C ILE A 476 -0.21 -10.93 23.99
N ARG A 477 -0.30 -11.82 24.98
CA ARG A 477 0.51 -13.05 25.04
C ARG A 477 0.23 -13.99 23.88
N ASP A 478 -1.02 -14.11 23.46
CA ASP A 478 -1.38 -14.93 22.32
C ASP A 478 -0.82 -14.40 21.01
N GLY A 479 -0.95 -13.09 20.75
CA GLY A 479 -0.45 -12.47 19.53
C GLY A 479 1.08 -12.43 19.46
N ASN A 480 1.74 -11.98 20.54
CA ASN A 480 3.20 -11.87 20.62
C ASN A 480 3.69 -11.98 22.08
N ASN A 481 3.77 -13.21 22.61
CA ASN A 481 4.28 -13.44 23.95
C ASN A 481 5.73 -12.94 24.11
N TYR A 482 5.92 -11.90 24.91
CA TYR A 482 7.22 -11.31 25.21
C TYR A 482 7.95 -11.98 26.40
N ASP A 483 7.36 -12.98 27.05
CA ASP A 483 7.90 -13.66 28.24
C ASP A 483 8.03 -15.17 27.98
N ARG A 484 9.27 -15.63 27.85
CA ARG A 484 9.60 -17.04 27.61
C ARG A 484 9.22 -17.97 28.75
N SER A 485 9.02 -17.44 29.97
CA SER A 485 8.61 -18.24 31.11
C SER A 485 7.12 -18.61 31.05
N ASP A 486 6.33 -17.85 30.27
CA ASP A 486 4.94 -18.18 29.99
C ASP A 486 4.84 -19.23 28.88
N THR A 487 4.61 -20.48 29.27
CA THR A 487 4.48 -21.62 28.34
C THR A 487 3.06 -21.82 27.80
N ARG A 488 2.13 -20.92 28.11
CA ARG A 488 0.76 -20.97 27.56
C ARG A 488 0.71 -20.56 26.10
N PHE A 489 1.71 -19.82 25.62
CA PHE A 489 1.80 -19.29 24.26
C PHE A 489 3.26 -19.34 23.77
N PRO A 490 3.50 -19.57 22.46
CA PRO A 490 4.83 -19.45 21.88
C PRO A 490 5.37 -18.02 21.98
N PHE A 491 6.70 -17.89 22.15
CA PHE A 491 7.38 -16.60 22.20
C PHE A 491 7.23 -15.86 20.86
N LEU A 492 6.79 -14.60 20.90
CA LEU A 492 6.56 -13.75 19.73
C LEU A 492 5.87 -14.50 18.58
N ARG A 493 4.66 -15.06 18.83
CA ARG A 493 3.95 -15.91 17.86
C ARG A 493 4.03 -15.37 16.44
N ALA A 494 3.54 -14.16 16.21
CA ALA A 494 3.48 -13.59 14.87
C ALA A 494 4.76 -12.87 14.46
N PHE A 495 5.50 -12.28 15.41
CA PHE A 495 6.63 -11.41 15.10
C PHE A 495 7.94 -12.19 14.93
N ASP A 496 8.47 -12.19 13.71
CA ASP A 496 9.79 -12.73 13.41
C ASP A 496 10.85 -11.66 13.74
N ALA A 497 11.50 -11.81 14.88
CA ALA A 497 12.46 -10.84 15.37
C ALA A 497 13.66 -10.63 14.43
N TYR A 498 14.02 -11.63 13.61
CA TYR A 498 15.16 -11.53 12.71
C TYR A 498 14.78 -10.99 11.33
N ALA A 499 13.66 -11.43 10.76
CA ALA A 499 13.12 -10.81 9.54
C ALA A 499 12.71 -9.35 9.79
N GLY A 500 12.31 -9.05 11.03
CA GLY A 500 12.00 -7.72 11.53
C GLY A 500 10.53 -7.32 11.35
N HIS A 501 9.66 -8.24 10.95
CA HIS A 501 8.23 -7.98 10.75
C HIS A 501 7.40 -9.22 11.12
N SER A 502 6.08 -9.07 11.16
CA SER A 502 5.18 -10.16 11.49
C SER A 502 4.93 -11.12 10.32
N TRP A 503 4.49 -12.35 10.59
CA TRP A 503 3.89 -13.23 9.59
C TRP A 503 2.41 -13.45 9.91
N ALA A 504 1.58 -13.32 8.89
CA ALA A 504 0.11 -13.38 9.01
C ALA A 504 -0.38 -14.83 9.08
N ALA A 505 0.10 -15.72 8.20
CA ALA A 505 -0.44 -17.07 8.10
C ALA A 505 0.12 -18.00 9.17
N GLY A 506 -0.77 -18.62 9.95
CA GLY A 506 -0.38 -19.50 11.06
C GLY A 506 0.37 -20.75 10.60
N HIS A 507 0.06 -21.24 9.39
CA HIS A 507 0.69 -22.44 8.83
C HIS A 507 1.89 -22.17 7.92
N GLY A 508 1.98 -21.01 7.25
CA GLY A 508 3.07 -20.69 6.31
C GLY A 508 3.30 -21.73 5.18
N ASP A 509 2.29 -22.55 4.87
CA ASP A 509 2.35 -23.71 3.97
C ASP A 509 2.09 -23.32 2.52
N PHE A 510 2.91 -22.43 2.00
CA PHE A 510 2.86 -22.00 0.59
C PHE A 510 4.21 -22.24 -0.10
N GLY A 511 4.18 -22.33 -1.43
CA GLY A 511 5.39 -22.52 -2.23
C GLY A 511 6.41 -21.39 -2.09
N ASP A 512 5.94 -20.17 -1.79
CA ASP A 512 6.75 -18.96 -1.64
C ASP A 512 6.96 -18.56 -0.17
N GLY A 513 6.71 -19.47 0.78
CA GLY A 513 6.88 -19.24 2.22
C GLY A 513 5.71 -18.53 2.88
N ASN A 514 5.94 -17.96 4.07
CA ASN A 514 4.92 -17.20 4.80
C ASN A 514 4.72 -15.80 4.18
N ASN A 515 3.69 -15.07 4.60
CA ASN A 515 3.32 -13.75 4.06
C ASN A 515 2.81 -12.79 5.12
N GLN A 516 2.86 -11.50 4.82
CA GLN A 516 2.14 -10.45 5.52
C GLN A 516 1.61 -9.45 4.48
N GLU A 517 0.31 -9.17 4.55
CA GLU A 517 -0.34 -8.14 3.73
C GLU A 517 -0.32 -6.80 4.47
N SER A 518 -1.24 -6.61 5.44
CA SER A 518 -1.36 -5.35 6.17
C SER A 518 -0.26 -5.21 7.22
N SER A 519 0.84 -4.57 6.84
CA SER A 519 1.89 -4.19 7.79
C SER A 519 1.40 -3.14 8.81
N SER A 520 0.46 -2.28 8.41
CA SER A 520 -0.11 -1.24 9.26
C SER A 520 -1.04 -1.79 10.35
N GLU A 521 -1.70 -2.94 10.15
CA GLU A 521 -2.45 -3.61 11.23
C GLU A 521 -1.53 -4.23 12.29
N ALA A 522 -0.35 -4.73 11.91
CA ALA A 522 0.68 -5.14 12.87
C ALA A 522 1.23 -3.93 13.65
N MET A 523 1.48 -2.81 12.98
CA MET A 523 1.86 -1.55 13.63
C MET A 523 0.78 -1.06 14.62
N ASN A 524 -0.50 -1.23 14.28
CA ASN A 524 -1.61 -0.94 15.19
C ASN A 524 -1.61 -1.87 16.42
N PHE A 525 -1.34 -3.16 16.26
CA PHE A 525 -1.14 -4.08 17.39
C PHE A 525 0.01 -3.63 18.29
N ALA A 526 1.19 -3.35 17.72
CA ALA A 526 2.36 -2.92 18.48
C ALA A 526 2.10 -1.63 19.27
N ALA A 527 1.43 -0.64 18.65
CA ALA A 527 1.03 0.59 19.31
C ALA A 527 -0.03 0.38 20.40
N ALA A 528 -0.98 -0.54 20.19
CA ALA A 528 -1.99 -0.91 21.17
C ALA A 528 -1.34 -1.53 22.42
N VAL A 529 -0.38 -2.44 22.23
CA VAL A 529 0.41 -3.06 23.30
C VAL A 529 1.22 -2.02 24.06
N ALA A 530 1.90 -1.12 23.34
CA ALA A 530 2.66 -0.03 23.95
C ALA A 530 1.77 0.86 24.82
N LEU A 531 0.59 1.24 24.29
CA LEU A 531 -0.35 2.11 25.00
C LEU A 531 -0.96 1.41 26.21
N TRP A 532 -1.38 0.15 26.07
CA TRP A 532 -1.89 -0.67 27.16
C TRP A 532 -0.85 -0.77 28.30
N GLY A 533 0.40 -1.10 27.97
CA GLY A 533 1.47 -1.17 28.96
C GLY A 533 1.71 0.15 29.67
N GLU A 534 1.69 1.27 28.94
CA GLU A 534 1.89 2.59 29.54
C GLU A 534 0.72 3.01 30.46
N VAL A 535 -0.54 2.84 30.03
CA VAL A 535 -1.72 3.25 30.81
C VAL A 535 -2.06 2.32 31.97
N THR A 536 -1.56 1.08 31.94
CA THR A 536 -1.68 0.11 33.05
C THR A 536 -0.42 0.02 33.90
N HIS A 537 0.60 0.85 33.64
CA HIS A 537 1.87 0.91 34.35
C HIS A 537 2.67 -0.42 34.34
N GLN A 538 2.65 -1.10 33.19
CA GLN A 538 3.41 -2.32 32.92
C GLN A 538 4.55 -2.03 31.92
N PRO A 539 5.75 -1.61 32.40
CA PRO A 539 6.84 -1.20 31.51
C PRO A 539 7.33 -2.32 30.59
N GLN A 540 7.28 -3.59 31.02
CA GLN A 540 7.67 -4.72 30.17
C GLN A 540 6.72 -4.91 28.97
N VAL A 541 5.41 -4.74 29.18
CA VAL A 541 4.41 -4.75 28.09
C VAL A 541 4.65 -3.58 27.16
N ARG A 542 4.84 -2.38 27.72
CA ARG A 542 5.08 -1.17 26.96
C ARG A 542 6.31 -1.31 26.07
N ASP A 543 7.42 -1.74 26.65
CA ASP A 543 8.71 -1.86 25.97
C ASP A 543 8.69 -2.98 24.93
N ALA A 544 7.91 -4.04 25.13
CA ALA A 544 7.63 -5.03 24.10
C ALA A 544 6.88 -4.41 22.91
N GLY A 545 5.82 -3.63 23.16
CA GLY A 545 5.10 -2.91 22.10
C GLY A 545 6.00 -1.91 21.34
N ILE A 546 6.89 -1.21 22.04
CA ILE A 546 7.87 -0.29 21.45
C ILE A 546 8.91 -1.05 20.59
N PHE A 547 9.40 -2.20 21.07
CA PHE A 547 10.30 -3.06 20.31
C PHE A 547 9.66 -3.54 19.01
N LEU A 548 8.44 -4.09 19.09
CA LEU A 548 7.68 -4.52 17.93
C LEU A 548 7.52 -3.37 16.93
N TYR A 549 7.05 -2.21 17.39
CA TYR A 549 6.81 -1.05 16.52
C TYR A 549 8.08 -0.55 15.83
N ALA A 550 9.17 -0.35 16.58
CA ALA A 550 10.41 0.23 16.03
C ALA A 550 11.09 -0.71 15.03
N THR A 551 11.09 -2.02 15.31
CA THR A 551 11.68 -3.02 14.41
C THR A 551 10.80 -3.25 13.18
N GLU A 552 9.48 -3.33 13.33
CA GLU A 552 8.54 -3.49 12.21
C GLU A 552 8.54 -2.27 11.29
N GLN A 553 8.62 -1.06 11.82
CA GLN A 553 8.82 0.15 11.01
C GLN A 553 10.09 0.05 10.16
N ALA A 554 11.22 -0.39 10.74
CA ALA A 554 12.48 -0.50 10.01
C ALA A 554 12.42 -1.53 8.87
N ALA A 555 11.63 -2.60 9.02
CA ALA A 555 11.35 -3.56 7.97
C ALA A 555 10.40 -3.00 6.90
N ILE A 556 9.29 -2.35 7.30
CA ILE A 556 8.31 -1.74 6.40
C ILE A 556 8.96 -0.72 5.46
N ASP A 557 9.84 0.13 6.02
CA ASP A 557 10.60 1.13 5.26
C ASP A 557 11.41 0.53 4.11
N GLN A 558 11.82 -0.72 4.24
CA GLN A 558 12.70 -1.38 3.29
C GLN A 558 11.93 -2.34 2.38
N TYR A 559 11.00 -3.13 2.94
CA TYR A 559 10.42 -4.26 2.20
C TYR A 559 9.07 -3.94 1.58
N TRP A 560 8.29 -3.04 2.17
CA TRP A 560 7.00 -2.62 1.60
C TRP A 560 7.11 -1.37 0.77
N PHE A 561 7.93 -0.42 1.22
CA PHE A 561 7.98 0.92 0.64
C PHE A 561 9.28 1.24 -0.08
N ASP A 562 10.35 0.45 0.11
CA ASP A 562 11.67 0.67 -0.49
C ASP A 562 12.08 2.15 -0.52
N VAL A 563 11.97 2.83 0.63
CA VAL A 563 12.01 4.30 0.69
C VAL A 563 13.31 4.93 0.20
N ASP A 564 14.38 4.12 0.08
CA ASP A 564 15.68 4.52 -0.43
C ASP A 564 16.05 3.85 -1.78
N ASN A 565 15.09 3.21 -2.46
CA ASN A 565 15.20 2.57 -3.78
C ASN A 565 16.37 1.58 -3.88
N ALA A 566 16.49 0.69 -2.90
CA ALA A 566 17.64 -0.20 -2.75
C ALA A 566 17.28 -1.66 -2.44
N VAL A 567 15.99 -1.99 -2.37
CA VAL A 567 15.46 -3.34 -2.12
C VAL A 567 14.81 -3.92 -3.37
N PHE A 568 13.92 -3.19 -4.02
CA PHE A 568 13.19 -3.71 -5.17
C PHE A 568 14.13 -3.95 -6.34
N PRO A 569 13.89 -5.02 -7.13
CA PRO A 569 14.65 -5.23 -8.36
C PRO A 569 14.60 -3.99 -9.27
N PRO A 570 15.68 -3.59 -9.95
CA PRO A 570 15.71 -2.37 -10.77
C PRO A 570 14.67 -2.32 -11.91
N THR A 571 14.15 -3.46 -12.34
CA THR A 571 13.09 -3.59 -13.36
C THR A 571 11.68 -3.65 -12.78
N TYR A 572 11.54 -3.61 -11.45
CA TYR A 572 10.25 -3.54 -10.78
C TYR A 572 9.67 -2.13 -10.92
N GLN A 573 8.40 -2.03 -11.32
CA GLN A 573 7.81 -0.76 -11.78
C GLN A 573 6.97 -0.03 -10.72
N HIS A 574 6.77 -0.64 -9.55
CA HIS A 574 5.93 -0.09 -8.49
C HIS A 574 6.76 0.43 -7.31
N THR A 575 6.27 1.48 -6.67
CA THR A 575 6.92 2.13 -5.52
C THR A 575 6.56 1.47 -4.19
N ALA A 576 5.56 0.59 -4.17
CA ALA A 576 5.16 -0.15 -2.98
C ALA A 576 4.62 -1.54 -3.30
N LEU A 577 4.65 -2.39 -2.27
CA LEU A 577 4.03 -3.72 -2.29
C LEU A 577 2.72 -3.73 -1.49
N GLY A 578 1.77 -4.52 -1.97
CA GLY A 578 0.60 -4.93 -1.18
C GLY A 578 0.94 -6.02 -0.17
N MET A 579 1.82 -6.97 -0.53
CA MET A 579 2.24 -8.05 0.36
C MET A 579 3.72 -8.39 0.22
N VAL A 580 4.34 -8.75 1.34
CA VAL A 580 5.69 -9.34 1.39
C VAL A 580 5.58 -10.81 1.78
N TRP A 581 6.33 -11.65 1.08
CA TRP A 581 6.43 -13.08 1.32
C TRP A 581 7.88 -13.47 1.63
N GLY A 582 8.07 -14.68 2.16
CA GLY A 582 9.40 -15.28 2.25
C GLY A 582 10.13 -15.33 0.89
N GLY A 583 9.42 -15.59 -0.21
CA GLY A 583 10.03 -15.70 -1.54
C GLY A 583 9.82 -14.52 -2.48
N LYS A 584 8.85 -13.63 -2.25
CA LYS A 584 8.38 -12.66 -3.26
C LYS A 584 7.87 -11.35 -2.68
N GLY A 585 7.88 -10.31 -3.52
CA GLY A 585 7.11 -9.10 -3.33
C GLY A 585 5.92 -9.07 -4.29
N VAL A 586 4.74 -8.71 -3.77
CA VAL A 586 3.47 -8.78 -4.50
C VAL A 586 2.78 -7.42 -4.58
N HIS A 587 2.34 -7.03 -5.78
CA HIS A 587 1.55 -5.83 -6.01
C HIS A 587 0.05 -6.17 -6.16
N SER A 588 -0.51 -6.77 -5.12
CA SER A 588 -1.90 -7.19 -5.06
C SER A 588 -2.29 -7.41 -3.60
N THR A 589 -3.58 -7.61 -3.34
CA THR A 589 -4.13 -8.02 -2.04
C THR A 589 -4.81 -9.38 -2.13
N TRP A 590 -5.15 -9.99 -1.00
CA TRP A 590 -5.94 -11.21 -0.90
C TRP A 590 -7.34 -11.10 -1.53
N PHE A 591 -7.83 -9.88 -1.74
CA PHE A 591 -9.17 -9.60 -2.29
C PHE A 591 -9.15 -8.82 -3.61
N GLY A 592 -7.98 -8.56 -4.20
CA GLY A 592 -7.84 -8.00 -5.55
C GLY A 592 -6.67 -7.02 -5.74
N ALA A 593 -6.53 -6.51 -6.95
CA ALA A 593 -5.43 -5.61 -7.35
C ALA A 593 -5.92 -4.18 -7.66
N ASN A 594 -6.96 -3.70 -6.99
CA ASN A 594 -7.33 -2.28 -7.10
C ASN A 594 -6.24 -1.44 -6.43
N ALA A 595 -5.72 -0.43 -7.13
CA ALA A 595 -4.58 0.36 -6.66
C ALA A 595 -4.78 0.97 -5.26
N ASP A 596 -5.98 1.50 -4.97
CA ASP A 596 -6.28 2.07 -3.66
C ASP A 596 -6.35 1.00 -2.54
N PHE A 597 -6.60 -0.26 -2.87
CA PHE A 597 -6.51 -1.38 -1.94
C PHE A 597 -5.06 -1.85 -1.74
N VAL A 598 -4.32 -2.03 -2.84
CA VAL A 598 -2.91 -2.48 -2.80
C VAL A 598 -2.05 -1.55 -1.94
N HIS A 599 -2.23 -0.24 -2.12
CA HIS A 599 -1.51 0.74 -1.32
C HIS A 599 -2.18 0.97 0.04
N GLY A 600 -3.51 1.12 0.06
CA GLY A 600 -4.27 1.49 1.27
C GLY A 600 -4.24 0.45 2.38
N ILE A 601 -4.06 -0.84 2.04
CA ILE A 601 -4.00 -1.92 3.04
C ILE A 601 -2.78 -1.81 3.96
N ASN A 602 -1.72 -1.14 3.51
CA ASN A 602 -0.50 -0.84 4.28
C ASN A 602 -0.53 0.56 4.92
N MET A 603 -1.68 1.25 4.85
CA MET A 603 -1.91 2.55 5.49
C MET A 603 -2.92 2.41 6.64
N LEU A 604 -3.98 1.63 6.44
CA LEU A 604 -5.06 1.47 7.40
C LEU A 604 -4.69 0.52 8.56
N PRO A 605 -5.23 0.71 9.76
CA PRO A 605 -5.99 1.88 10.19
C PRO A 605 -5.07 3.08 10.41
N LEU A 606 -5.47 4.24 9.89
CA LEU A 606 -4.77 5.49 10.19
C LEU A 606 -5.15 5.95 11.60
N THR A 607 -4.16 6.08 12.48
CA THR A 607 -4.33 6.49 13.88
C THR A 607 -3.18 7.42 14.28
N GLY A 608 -3.14 7.89 15.53
CA GLY A 608 -1.98 8.61 16.04
C GLY A 608 -0.67 7.79 16.05
N ALA A 609 -0.75 6.46 15.84
CA ALA A 609 0.41 5.59 15.65
C ALA A 609 0.85 5.44 14.19
N SER A 610 0.11 6.00 13.23
CA SER A 610 0.42 5.88 11.80
C SER A 610 1.34 7.00 11.30
N LEU A 611 1.88 7.83 12.20
CA LEU A 611 2.75 8.96 11.84
C LEU A 611 4.02 8.53 11.11
N TYR A 612 4.49 7.29 11.31
CA TYR A 612 5.63 6.73 10.57
C TYR A 612 5.44 6.80 9.05
N LEU A 613 4.20 6.70 8.55
CA LEU A 613 3.88 6.82 7.12
C LEU A 613 4.25 8.20 6.56
N GLY A 614 4.26 9.24 7.39
CA GLY A 614 4.58 10.62 7.01
C GLY A 614 6.05 11.03 7.18
N ARG A 615 6.96 10.07 7.42
CA ARG A 615 8.40 10.35 7.64
C ARG A 615 9.11 10.97 6.43
N ASP A 616 8.66 10.64 5.24
CA ASP A 616 9.17 11.19 3.99
C ASP A 616 8.01 11.69 3.11
N ALA A 617 7.82 13.00 3.11
CA ALA A 617 6.76 13.64 2.33
C ALA A 617 6.96 13.52 0.81
N ALA A 618 8.20 13.36 0.34
CA ALA A 618 8.46 13.13 -1.08
C ALA A 618 8.04 11.72 -1.48
N TYR A 619 8.38 10.72 -0.66
CA TYR A 619 7.92 9.35 -0.87
C TYR A 619 6.39 9.25 -0.85
N VAL A 620 5.72 9.85 0.13
CA VAL A 620 4.24 9.89 0.20
C VAL A 620 3.65 10.48 -1.08
N GLN A 621 4.25 11.55 -1.62
CA GLN A 621 3.82 12.16 -2.87
C GLN A 621 4.00 11.21 -4.05
N THR A 622 5.16 10.58 -4.18
CA THR A 622 5.47 9.60 -5.25
C THR A 622 4.53 8.40 -5.20
N ASN A 623 4.33 7.80 -4.02
CA ASN A 623 3.42 6.68 -3.83
C ASN A 623 1.97 7.08 -4.17
N TYR A 624 1.52 8.26 -3.73
CA TYR A 624 0.18 8.75 -4.05
C TYR A 624 0.00 9.04 -5.55
N GLU A 625 1.01 9.57 -6.24
CA GLU A 625 1.00 9.80 -7.68
C GLU A 625 0.88 8.48 -8.46
N GLU A 626 1.54 7.41 -8.01
CA GLU A 626 1.37 6.06 -8.57
C GLU A 626 -0.06 5.54 -8.37
N ILE A 627 -0.65 5.67 -7.18
CA ILE A 627 -2.05 5.29 -6.95
C ILE A 627 -2.98 6.00 -7.94
N VAL A 628 -2.81 7.32 -8.11
CA VAL A 628 -3.62 8.11 -9.04
C VAL A 628 -3.43 7.63 -10.48
N LYS A 629 -2.19 7.33 -10.88
CA LYS A 629 -1.87 6.78 -12.20
C LYS A 629 -2.57 5.44 -12.43
N GLU A 630 -2.46 4.51 -11.49
CA GLU A 630 -3.03 3.17 -11.62
C GLU A 630 -4.57 3.16 -11.56
N LEU A 631 -5.17 4.08 -10.82
CA LEU A 631 -6.62 4.29 -10.84
C LEU A 631 -7.11 4.77 -12.21
N ASN A 632 -6.24 5.38 -13.03
CA ASN A 632 -6.51 5.82 -14.40
C ASN A 632 -7.86 6.57 -14.53
N GLY A 633 -7.99 7.65 -13.76
CA GLY A 633 -9.19 8.50 -13.72
C GLY A 633 -10.38 7.93 -12.91
N LYS A 634 -10.30 6.70 -12.40
CA LYS A 634 -11.31 6.15 -11.49
C LYS A 634 -11.17 6.78 -10.10
N ALA A 635 -12.30 7.06 -9.45
CA ALA A 635 -12.29 7.49 -8.06
C ALA A 635 -11.90 6.31 -7.15
N PRO A 636 -11.06 6.52 -6.12
CA PRO A 636 -10.75 5.48 -5.15
C PRO A 636 -12.00 5.07 -4.38
N THR A 637 -12.06 3.81 -3.96
CA THR A 637 -13.06 3.26 -3.05
C THR A 637 -12.79 3.75 -1.63
N TRP A 638 -11.55 3.64 -1.16
CA TRP A 638 -11.13 4.08 0.19
C TRP A 638 -10.69 5.55 0.22
N LYS A 639 -11.62 6.45 -0.13
CA LYS A 639 -11.36 7.89 -0.30
C LYS A 639 -10.72 8.54 0.92
N ASP A 640 -11.23 8.26 2.12
CA ASP A 640 -10.69 8.80 3.36
C ASP A 640 -9.26 8.33 3.64
N ILE A 641 -8.96 7.05 3.43
CA ILE A 641 -7.59 6.53 3.58
C ILE A 641 -6.65 7.26 2.63
N MET A 642 -7.04 7.43 1.36
CA MET A 642 -6.24 8.15 0.36
C MET A 642 -6.02 9.62 0.74
N TRP A 643 -7.06 10.33 1.19
CA TRP A 643 -6.94 11.74 1.58
C TRP A 643 -6.08 11.89 2.85
N MET A 644 -6.29 11.04 3.84
CA MET A 644 -5.54 11.08 5.09
C MET A 644 -4.07 10.75 4.89
N TYR A 645 -3.73 9.78 4.03
CA TYR A 645 -2.35 9.51 3.63
C TYR A 645 -1.73 10.68 2.87
N ARG A 646 -2.43 11.21 1.86
CA ARG A 646 -1.98 12.39 1.10
C ARG A 646 -1.69 13.59 2.00
N ALA A 647 -2.43 13.75 3.09
CA ALA A 647 -2.26 14.86 4.02
C ALA A 647 -0.90 14.90 4.74
N PHE A 648 -0.13 13.80 4.74
CA PHE A 648 1.27 13.84 5.19
C PHE A 648 2.18 14.64 4.25
N ALA A 649 1.90 14.64 2.95
CA ALA A 649 2.68 15.37 1.94
C ALA A 649 2.07 16.72 1.58
N ASP A 650 0.75 16.71 1.31
CA ASP A 650 -0.03 17.82 0.77
C ASP A 650 -1.44 17.88 1.41
N PRO A 651 -1.53 18.39 2.66
CA PRO A 651 -2.80 18.47 3.38
C PRO A 651 -3.77 19.48 2.77
N ALA A 652 -3.31 20.46 1.98
CA ALA A 652 -4.19 21.41 1.31
C ALA A 652 -4.99 20.73 0.20
N SER A 653 -4.33 19.97 -0.67
CA SER A 653 -5.02 19.22 -1.73
C SER A 653 -5.91 18.12 -1.16
N ALA A 654 -5.45 17.40 -0.14
CA ALA A 654 -6.27 16.38 0.53
C ALA A 654 -7.58 16.96 1.10
N LEU A 655 -7.50 18.13 1.74
CA LEU A 655 -8.67 18.82 2.26
C LEU A 655 -9.58 19.34 1.12
N GLY A 656 -9.00 19.82 0.02
CA GLY A 656 -9.75 20.19 -1.18
C GLY A 656 -10.54 19.02 -1.78
N GLN A 657 -9.93 17.83 -1.84
CA GLN A 657 -10.59 16.61 -2.32
C GLN A 657 -11.75 16.19 -1.41
N TYR A 658 -11.57 16.26 -0.08
CA TYR A 658 -12.65 16.04 0.87
C TYR A 658 -13.82 17.01 0.64
N PHE A 659 -13.56 18.31 0.45
CA PHE A 659 -14.63 19.28 0.21
C PHE A 659 -15.34 19.10 -1.14
N ALA A 660 -14.66 18.54 -2.14
CA ALA A 660 -15.26 18.18 -3.40
C ALA A 660 -16.22 16.97 -3.28
N ASP A 661 -16.05 16.12 -2.27
CA ASP A 661 -16.87 14.92 -2.06
C ASP A 661 -17.13 14.58 -0.58
N GLN A 662 -17.89 15.43 0.10
CA GLN A 662 -18.22 15.25 1.52
C GLN A 662 -19.23 14.10 1.78
N ASN A 663 -19.89 13.60 0.72
CA ASN A 663 -20.89 12.54 0.78
C ASN A 663 -20.31 11.14 0.54
N TYR A 664 -18.99 10.97 0.67
CA TYR A 664 -18.33 9.67 0.61
C TYR A 664 -18.78 8.70 1.73
N THR A 665 -18.54 7.42 1.48
CA THR A 665 -18.63 6.34 2.47
C THR A 665 -17.24 6.09 3.04
N PRO A 666 -17.02 6.27 4.36
CA PRO A 666 -15.75 5.90 4.99
C PRO A 666 -15.42 4.41 4.81
N GLU A 667 -14.13 4.08 4.79
CA GLU A 667 -13.68 2.69 4.99
C GLU A 667 -14.29 2.14 6.30
N GLU A 668 -14.55 0.84 6.38
CA GLU A 668 -15.33 0.22 7.45
C GLU A 668 -14.82 0.49 8.88
N GLY A 669 -13.50 0.66 9.08
CA GLY A 669 -12.88 1.07 10.33
C GLY A 669 -12.75 2.59 10.50
N GLY A 670 -13.05 3.37 9.46
CA GLY A 670 -13.01 4.83 9.40
C GLY A 670 -14.31 5.51 9.83
N SER A 671 -14.26 6.85 9.90
CA SER A 671 -15.45 7.68 10.14
C SER A 671 -15.23 9.11 9.64
N LYS A 672 -16.30 9.76 9.17
CA LYS A 672 -16.25 11.17 8.73
C LYS A 672 -15.64 12.13 9.76
N PRO A 673 -16.07 12.13 11.04
CA PRO A 673 -15.45 13.01 12.04
C PRO A 673 -13.96 12.75 12.22
N HIS A 674 -13.51 11.49 12.13
CA HIS A 674 -12.07 11.19 12.19
C HIS A 674 -11.30 11.74 10.98
N THR A 675 -11.82 11.56 9.76
CA THR A 675 -11.21 12.13 8.55
C THR A 675 -11.12 13.65 8.61
N VAL A 676 -12.19 14.33 9.03
CA VAL A 676 -12.20 15.80 9.19
C VAL A 676 -11.18 16.24 10.24
N HIS A 677 -11.17 15.58 11.41
CA HIS A 677 -10.21 15.87 12.46
C HIS A 677 -8.76 15.73 11.96
N TRP A 678 -8.46 14.66 11.24
CA TRP A 678 -7.14 14.37 10.69
C TRP A 678 -6.67 15.43 9.68
N LEU A 679 -7.48 15.67 8.63
CA LEU A 679 -7.10 16.56 7.53
C LEU A 679 -6.85 17.98 8.01
N HIS A 680 -7.74 18.52 8.85
CA HIS A 680 -7.59 19.87 9.40
C HIS A 680 -6.40 19.96 10.37
N THR A 681 -6.12 18.91 11.15
CA THR A 681 -4.98 18.91 12.07
C THR A 681 -3.65 18.91 11.31
N LEU A 682 -3.46 18.02 10.32
CA LEU A 682 -2.23 18.01 9.52
C LEU A 682 -2.09 19.26 8.65
N LYS A 683 -3.19 19.84 8.15
CA LYS A 683 -3.16 21.13 7.44
C LYS A 683 -2.59 22.26 8.31
N LYS A 684 -2.94 22.31 9.59
CA LYS A 684 -2.45 23.32 10.52
C LYS A 684 -1.04 23.03 11.04
N LEU A 685 -0.79 21.79 11.47
CA LEU A 685 0.47 21.42 12.11
C LEU A 685 1.61 21.23 11.11
N GLY A 686 1.29 20.86 9.87
CA GLY A 686 2.25 20.55 8.82
C GLY A 686 2.80 19.12 8.92
N ARG A 687 4.04 18.95 8.46
CA ARG A 687 4.69 17.65 8.29
C ARG A 687 5.16 17.09 9.61
N VAL A 688 5.20 15.76 9.74
CA VAL A 688 5.81 15.09 10.90
C VAL A 688 7.32 15.34 10.88
N GLU A 689 7.91 15.69 12.02
CA GLU A 689 9.33 15.96 12.21
C GLU A 689 9.98 14.84 13.03
N MET A 690 10.47 13.80 12.34
CA MET A 690 11.01 12.59 12.96
C MET A 690 12.39 12.78 13.61
N SER A 691 13.10 13.87 13.29
CA SER A 691 14.44 14.12 13.86
C SER A 691 14.40 14.53 15.33
N VAL A 692 13.25 15.02 15.81
CA VAL A 692 13.05 15.47 17.19
C VAL A 692 12.24 14.42 17.95
N ARG A 693 12.85 13.83 18.97
CA ARG A 693 12.23 12.83 19.85
C ARG A 693 12.03 13.39 21.25
N ALA A 694 11.32 12.66 22.11
CA ALA A 694 11.10 13.04 23.50
C ALA A 694 11.42 11.91 24.48
N ASN A 695 11.66 12.28 25.74
CA ASN A 695 11.89 11.36 26.86
C ASN A 695 10.65 10.59 27.35
N ILE A 696 9.63 10.47 26.51
CA ILE A 696 8.36 9.77 26.75
C ILE A 696 7.95 9.07 25.45
N PRO A 697 7.41 7.85 25.48
CA PRO A 697 7.09 7.14 24.24
C PRO A 697 5.95 7.78 23.46
N PHE A 698 4.99 8.41 24.14
CA PHE A 698 3.84 8.98 23.46
C PHE A 698 4.04 10.46 23.12
N HIS A 699 4.70 10.73 22.01
CA HIS A 699 5.00 12.07 21.53
C HIS A 699 4.98 12.16 20.00
N ALA A 700 4.87 13.38 19.49
CA ALA A 700 5.16 13.73 18.11
C ALA A 700 5.57 15.19 18.01
N VAL A 701 6.35 15.51 16.98
CA VAL A 701 6.65 16.89 16.59
C VAL A 701 6.21 17.10 15.15
N PHE A 702 5.64 18.26 14.89
CA PHE A 702 5.20 18.68 13.56
C PHE A 702 5.87 19.99 13.19
N LYS A 703 6.04 20.21 11.89
CA LYS A 703 6.66 21.41 11.33
C LYS A 703 5.81 21.96 10.19
N SER A 704 5.33 23.18 10.35
CA SER A 704 4.59 23.89 9.32
C SER A 704 5.50 24.32 8.15
N SER A 705 4.90 24.69 7.02
CA SER A 705 5.61 25.28 5.88
C SER A 705 6.35 26.57 6.24
N ALA A 706 5.85 27.31 7.23
CA ALA A 706 6.49 28.50 7.79
C ALA A 706 7.66 28.17 8.75
N GLY A 707 7.97 26.89 8.97
CA GLY A 707 9.03 26.43 9.86
C GLY A 707 8.65 26.43 11.35
N THR A 708 7.39 26.73 11.70
CA THR A 708 6.91 26.68 13.09
C THR A 708 6.79 25.24 13.55
N LYS A 709 7.39 24.91 14.70
CA LYS A 709 7.27 23.59 15.32
C LYS A 709 6.08 23.53 16.28
N SER A 710 5.37 22.42 16.24
CA SER A 710 4.34 22.07 17.22
C SER A 710 4.71 20.77 17.90
N TYR A 711 4.69 20.77 19.23
CA TYR A 711 5.09 19.64 20.05
C TYR A 711 3.85 19.03 20.69
N ALA A 712 3.68 17.71 20.62
CA ALA A 712 2.60 17.00 21.26
C ALA A 712 3.16 15.85 22.10
N ALA A 713 2.61 15.66 23.30
CA ALA A 713 2.92 14.49 24.13
C ALA A 713 1.74 14.11 25.02
N TYR A 714 1.56 12.81 25.21
CA TYR A 714 0.57 12.23 26.10
C TYR A 714 1.24 11.68 27.35
N ASN A 715 0.72 12.06 28.50
CA ASN A 715 1.17 11.57 29.80
C ASN A 715 0.12 10.64 30.40
N ALA A 716 0.47 9.37 30.60
CA ALA A 716 -0.41 8.39 31.24
C ALA A 716 -0.35 8.41 32.78
N ALA A 717 0.65 9.09 33.36
CA ALA A 717 0.82 9.13 34.81
C ALA A 717 -0.30 9.90 35.51
N SER A 718 -0.48 9.61 36.81
CA SER A 718 -1.39 10.33 37.71
C SER A 718 -0.90 11.72 38.10
N ASP A 719 0.39 12.01 37.85
CA ASP A 719 1.03 13.29 38.11
C ASP A 719 1.47 13.96 36.80
N SER A 720 1.74 15.26 36.86
CA SER A 720 2.32 15.96 35.70
C SER A 720 3.76 15.55 35.43
N VAL A 721 4.14 15.41 34.16
CA VAL A 721 5.50 15.05 33.73
C VAL A 721 6.14 16.21 32.97
N LEU A 722 7.44 16.46 33.20
CA LEU A 722 8.23 17.35 32.33
C LEU A 722 8.76 16.54 31.15
N VAL A 723 8.21 16.79 29.97
CA VAL A 723 8.65 16.19 28.71
C VAL A 723 9.77 17.04 28.13
N GLN A 724 10.89 16.39 27.83
CA GLN A 724 12.07 17.01 27.22
C GLN A 724 12.26 16.45 25.82
N PHE A 725 12.42 17.34 24.86
CA PHE A 725 12.65 17.01 23.46
C PHE A 725 14.15 17.12 23.12
N THR A 726 14.60 16.32 22.15
CA THR A 726 16.02 16.23 21.76
C THR A 726 16.57 17.51 21.13
N ASP A 727 15.71 18.46 20.73
CA ASP A 727 16.11 19.79 20.25
C ASP A 727 16.17 20.86 21.35
N GLY A 728 16.00 20.45 22.62
CA GLY A 728 16.10 21.31 23.80
C GLY A 728 14.78 21.95 24.23
N TYR A 729 13.69 21.79 23.47
CA TYR A 729 12.37 22.22 23.93
C TYR A 729 11.88 21.34 25.09
N SER A 730 11.10 21.91 26.01
CA SER A 730 10.45 21.13 27.07
C SER A 730 9.07 21.69 27.42
N MET A 731 8.18 20.82 27.85
CA MET A 731 6.84 21.19 28.30
C MET A 731 6.34 20.31 29.43
N LYS A 732 5.57 20.89 30.35
CA LYS A 732 4.89 20.14 31.42
C LYS A 732 3.58 19.58 30.90
N VAL A 733 3.41 18.26 30.88
CA VAL A 733 2.16 17.61 30.47
C VAL A 733 1.38 17.22 31.72
N GLY A 734 0.09 17.56 31.76
CA GLY A 734 -0.79 17.25 32.90
C GLY A 734 -1.02 15.74 33.05
N PRO A 735 -1.54 15.29 34.19
CA PRO A 735 -1.83 13.86 34.39
C PRO A 735 -2.89 13.36 33.42
N ARG A 736 -2.73 12.13 32.91
CA ARG A 736 -3.69 11.45 32.02
C ARG A 736 -4.21 12.31 30.87
N SER A 737 -3.33 13.11 30.27
CA SER A 737 -3.72 14.12 29.28
C SER A 737 -2.77 14.16 28.09
N LEU A 738 -3.34 14.43 26.92
CA LEU A 738 -2.61 14.82 25.73
C LEU A 738 -2.47 16.34 25.75
N ARG A 739 -1.24 16.84 25.64
CA ARG A 739 -0.95 18.26 25.51
C ARG A 739 -0.20 18.53 24.23
N SER A 740 -0.63 19.54 23.50
CA SER A 740 0.10 20.17 22.40
C SER A 740 0.53 21.59 22.75
N VAL A 741 1.62 22.04 22.15
CA VAL A 741 2.03 23.44 22.14
C VAL A 741 2.47 23.81 20.73
N ASN A 742 1.73 24.71 20.10
CA ASN A 742 2.15 25.40 18.91
C ASN A 742 3.03 26.60 19.32
N THR A 743 4.22 26.72 18.74
CA THR A 743 5.15 27.82 19.08
C THR A 743 4.77 29.17 18.47
N ALA A 744 3.78 29.21 17.57
CA ALA A 744 3.19 30.46 17.11
C ALA A 744 2.09 30.95 18.07
N ALA A 745 2.14 32.24 18.45
CA ALA A 745 1.06 32.87 19.19
C ALA A 745 -0.16 33.09 18.27
N GLY A 746 -1.27 32.40 18.55
CA GLY A 746 -2.55 32.62 17.86
C GLY A 746 -3.42 33.65 18.60
N ASP A 747 -4.10 34.52 17.86
CA ASP A 747 -5.16 35.38 18.41
C ASP A 747 -6.48 34.58 18.44
N PRO A 748 -7.01 34.23 19.62
CA PRO A 748 -8.24 33.42 19.71
C PRO A 748 -9.47 34.15 19.19
N LEU A 749 -9.41 35.48 19.08
CA LEU A 749 -10.48 36.32 18.54
C LEU A 749 -10.34 36.57 17.03
N ALA A 750 -9.27 36.08 16.41
CA ALA A 750 -9.13 36.10 14.95
C ALA A 750 -10.03 35.03 14.30
N PRO A 751 -10.51 35.30 13.07
CA PRO A 751 -11.20 34.29 12.29
C PRO A 751 -10.27 33.11 11.98
N VAL A 752 -10.82 32.03 11.43
CA VAL A 752 -10.04 30.94 10.84
C VAL A 752 -10.01 31.15 9.34
N ALA A 753 -8.82 31.35 8.79
CA ALA A 753 -8.61 31.38 7.34
C ALA A 753 -8.39 29.95 6.84
N LEU A 754 -9.21 29.50 5.89
CA LEU A 754 -9.02 28.23 5.19
C LEU A 754 -8.88 28.53 3.71
N LEU A 755 -7.68 28.30 3.19
CA LEU A 755 -7.32 28.45 1.79
C LEU A 755 -7.27 27.06 1.14
N ILE A 756 -8.16 26.86 0.17
CA ILE A 756 -8.20 25.68 -0.68
C ILE A 756 -7.82 26.09 -2.10
N ALA A 757 -6.93 25.34 -2.73
CA ALA A 757 -6.62 25.46 -4.16
C ALA A 757 -7.08 24.19 -4.88
N ASP A 758 -7.70 24.33 -6.04
CA ASP A 758 -8.15 23.19 -6.87
C ASP A 758 -6.96 22.41 -7.46
N LYS A 759 -5.84 23.09 -7.68
CA LYS A 759 -4.56 22.53 -8.10
C LYS A 759 -3.41 23.32 -7.48
N VAL A 760 -2.34 22.62 -7.12
CA VAL A 760 -1.12 23.24 -6.55
C VAL A 760 0.07 23.18 -7.51
N ARG A 761 -0.11 22.57 -8.69
CA ARG A 761 0.94 22.42 -9.70
C ARG A 761 0.35 22.41 -11.12
N GLY A 762 1.10 22.91 -12.10
CA GLY A 762 0.78 22.80 -13.53
C GLY A 762 1.59 23.77 -14.39
N LYS A 763 1.43 23.73 -15.73
CA LYS A 763 2.23 24.53 -16.66
C LYS A 763 1.74 25.96 -16.82
N VAL A 764 2.67 26.85 -17.19
CA VAL A 764 2.38 28.25 -17.55
C VAL A 764 1.66 28.39 -18.91
N PRO A 765 0.65 29.28 -19.05
CA PRO A 765 -0.11 29.89 -17.97
C PRO A 765 -0.92 28.86 -17.15
N LEU A 766 -0.74 28.88 -15.82
CA LEU A 766 -1.47 28.00 -14.91
C LEU A 766 -2.63 28.77 -14.27
N THR A 767 -3.86 28.45 -14.63
CA THR A 767 -5.05 28.98 -13.94
C THR A 767 -5.43 28.07 -12.78
N VAL A 768 -5.41 28.64 -11.56
CA VAL A 768 -5.77 27.97 -10.31
C VAL A 768 -7.05 28.59 -9.76
N GLY A 769 -8.02 27.75 -9.39
CA GLY A 769 -9.19 28.11 -8.61
C GLY A 769 -8.86 28.11 -7.12
N PHE A 770 -9.15 29.22 -6.47
CA PHE A 770 -8.93 29.42 -5.04
C PHE A 770 -10.25 29.60 -4.32
N SER A 771 -10.44 28.85 -3.23
CA SER A 771 -11.58 29.00 -2.34
C SER A 771 -11.13 29.42 -0.95
N GLY A 772 -11.68 30.54 -0.49
CA GLY A 772 -11.60 31.04 0.87
C GLY A 772 -12.94 30.92 1.60
N SER A 773 -14.03 30.57 0.90
CA SER A 773 -15.39 30.52 1.46
C SER A 773 -15.60 29.50 2.57
N LYS A 774 -14.65 28.58 2.80
CA LYS A 774 -14.65 27.67 3.95
C LYS A 774 -14.10 28.30 5.23
N SER A 775 -13.51 29.50 5.14
CA SER A 775 -13.10 30.29 6.31
C SER A 775 -14.31 30.64 7.17
N PHE A 776 -14.13 30.71 8.49
CA PHE A 776 -15.22 31.02 9.42
C PHE A 776 -14.72 31.85 10.61
N ASP A 777 -15.61 32.65 11.20
CA ASP A 777 -15.36 33.28 12.49
C ASP A 777 -15.99 32.44 13.60
N ARG A 778 -15.24 32.18 14.68
CA ARG A 778 -15.73 31.34 15.79
C ARG A 778 -16.97 31.93 16.48
N ASN A 779 -17.16 33.24 16.40
CA ASN A 779 -18.30 33.95 16.98
C ASN A 779 -19.40 34.27 15.95
N GLY A 780 -19.27 33.77 14.72
CA GLY A 780 -20.22 34.01 13.64
C GLY A 780 -20.14 35.41 13.03
N SER A 781 -19.07 36.17 13.30
CA SER A 781 -18.88 37.50 12.70
C SER A 781 -18.74 37.41 11.16
N PRO A 782 -19.26 38.38 10.40
CA PRO A 782 -19.06 38.42 8.96
C PRO A 782 -17.57 38.57 8.62
N LEU A 783 -17.16 37.99 7.49
CA LEU A 783 -15.78 37.91 7.04
C LEU A 783 -15.52 38.79 5.81
N GLN A 784 -14.32 39.36 5.76
CA GLN A 784 -13.73 40.01 4.59
C GLN A 784 -12.50 39.24 4.13
N PHE A 785 -12.28 39.17 2.82
CA PHE A 785 -11.23 38.37 2.21
C PHE A 785 -10.25 39.25 1.43
N GLN A 786 -8.97 38.89 1.47
CA GLN A 786 -7.93 39.55 0.69
C GLN A 786 -6.86 38.54 0.27
N TRP A 787 -6.71 38.37 -1.05
CA TRP A 787 -5.71 37.50 -1.65
C TRP A 787 -4.40 38.26 -1.92
N SER A 788 -3.26 37.57 -1.86
CA SER A 788 -1.95 38.16 -2.13
C SER A 788 -1.80 38.74 -3.55
N PHE A 789 -2.63 38.28 -4.49
CA PHE A 789 -2.72 38.82 -5.86
C PHE A 789 -3.83 39.88 -6.04
N GLY A 790 -4.42 40.38 -4.96
CA GLY A 790 -5.27 41.57 -4.95
C GLY A 790 -6.78 41.34 -5.04
N ALA A 791 -7.26 40.09 -5.21
CA ALA A 791 -8.69 39.79 -5.18
C ALA A 791 -9.28 39.93 -3.76
N SER A 792 -10.57 40.28 -3.68
CA SER A 792 -11.30 40.46 -2.41
C SER A 792 -12.54 39.56 -2.26
N SER A 793 -12.88 38.79 -3.28
CA SER A 793 -13.93 37.78 -3.19
C SER A 793 -13.46 36.58 -2.36
N ALA A 794 -14.41 35.92 -1.70
CA ALA A 794 -14.12 34.70 -0.92
C ALA A 794 -13.55 33.60 -1.82
N ASP A 795 -14.15 33.39 -2.99
CA ASP A 795 -13.69 32.45 -4.01
C ASP A 795 -13.27 33.22 -5.26
N THR A 796 -12.21 32.77 -5.93
CA THR A 796 -11.62 33.48 -7.08
C THR A 796 -10.77 32.54 -7.94
N THR A 797 -10.29 33.02 -9.09
CA THR A 797 -9.30 32.31 -9.92
C THR A 797 -8.12 33.23 -10.18
N TYR A 798 -6.93 32.67 -10.32
CA TYR A 798 -5.74 33.42 -10.72
C TYR A 798 -4.89 32.64 -11.72
N THR A 799 -4.39 33.32 -12.73
CA THR A 799 -3.55 32.74 -13.78
C THR A 799 -2.10 33.16 -13.58
N PHE A 800 -1.24 32.20 -13.24
CA PHE A 800 0.20 32.41 -13.17
C PHE A 800 0.79 32.35 -14.57
N THR A 801 1.47 33.41 -15.00
CA THR A 801 1.98 33.58 -16.37
C THR A 801 3.50 33.42 -16.49
N ALA A 802 4.18 33.05 -15.41
CA ALA A 802 5.60 32.69 -15.43
C ALA A 802 5.87 31.39 -14.64
N PRO A 803 6.92 30.63 -14.99
CA PRO A 803 7.36 29.48 -14.21
C PRO A 803 7.92 29.92 -12.86
N GLY A 804 7.73 29.09 -11.85
CA GLY A 804 8.26 29.33 -10.51
C GLY A 804 7.38 28.77 -9.41
N THR A 805 7.84 28.90 -8.17
CA THR A 805 7.06 28.55 -7.00
C THR A 805 6.49 29.82 -6.36
N TYR A 806 5.17 29.91 -6.28
CA TYR A 806 4.44 31.07 -5.78
C TYR A 806 3.80 30.74 -4.45
N MET A 807 4.05 31.54 -3.42
CA MET A 807 3.31 31.46 -2.16
C MET A 807 2.05 32.32 -2.28
N VAL A 808 0.88 31.68 -2.39
CA VAL A 808 -0.41 32.37 -2.36
C VAL A 808 -0.85 32.50 -0.91
N VAL A 809 -1.28 33.69 -0.52
CA VAL A 809 -1.73 33.99 0.85
C VAL A 809 -3.15 34.51 0.80
N LEU A 810 -4.04 33.90 1.59
CA LEU A 810 -5.35 34.40 1.90
C LEU A 810 -5.28 35.10 3.26
N THR A 811 -5.73 36.35 3.33
CA THR A 811 -5.96 37.06 4.58
C THR A 811 -7.46 37.20 4.80
N VAL A 812 -7.94 36.74 5.96
CA VAL A 812 -9.34 36.84 6.37
C VAL A 812 -9.44 37.78 7.55
N ARG A 813 -10.39 38.70 7.52
CA ARG A 813 -10.66 39.68 8.58
C ARG A 813 -12.09 39.54 9.08
N ASN A 814 -12.30 39.59 10.39
CA ASN A 814 -13.65 39.60 10.98
C ASN A 814 -14.14 41.03 11.29
N GLY A 815 -15.39 41.15 11.75
CA GLY A 815 -16.02 42.42 12.11
C GLY A 815 -15.37 43.18 13.29
N THR A 816 -14.37 42.61 13.96
CA THR A 816 -13.59 43.26 15.05
C THR A 816 -12.17 43.63 14.62
N ASP A 817 -11.92 43.69 13.30
CA ASP A 817 -10.61 43.98 12.68
C ASP A 817 -9.49 42.99 13.03
N ARG A 818 -9.81 41.82 13.59
CA ARG A 818 -8.84 40.74 13.79
C ARG A 818 -8.65 39.98 12.48
N THR A 819 -7.41 39.58 12.21
CA THR A 819 -7.04 38.92 10.94
C THR A 819 -6.37 37.58 11.16
N ALA A 820 -6.68 36.61 10.31
CA ALA A 820 -5.92 35.38 10.17
C ALA A 820 -5.45 35.20 8.73
N LYS A 821 -4.43 34.37 8.54
CA LYS A 821 -3.87 34.06 7.23
C LYS A 821 -3.72 32.55 7.06
N ASP A 822 -3.98 32.08 5.84
CA ASP A 822 -3.58 30.76 5.38
C ASP A 822 -2.83 30.93 4.05
N SER A 823 -1.97 29.98 3.73
CA SER A 823 -1.15 30.02 2.53
C SER A 823 -1.00 28.65 1.88
N VAL A 824 -0.75 28.67 0.58
CA VAL A 824 -0.47 27.47 -0.22
C VAL A 824 0.64 27.80 -1.22
N SER A 825 1.54 26.84 -1.42
CA SER A 825 2.59 26.93 -2.43
C SER A 825 2.09 26.38 -3.75
N ILE A 826 2.15 27.19 -4.82
CA ILE A 826 1.78 26.81 -6.18
C ILE A 826 3.04 26.68 -7.03
N THR A 827 3.27 25.50 -7.61
CA THR A 827 4.41 25.24 -8.49
C THR A 827 3.99 25.33 -9.95
N VAL A 828 4.46 26.37 -10.64
CA VAL A 828 4.18 26.61 -12.05
C VAL A 828 5.36 26.14 -12.87
N LEU A 829 5.13 25.15 -13.72
CA LEU A 829 6.13 24.57 -14.58
C LEU A 829 6.32 25.42 -15.84
N GLY A 830 7.56 25.47 -16.34
CA GLY A 830 7.89 26.10 -17.61
C GLY A 830 7.59 25.20 -18.80
N ASN A 831 7.86 25.72 -19.99
CA ASN A 831 7.81 24.92 -21.22
C ASN A 831 9.10 24.14 -21.41
N GLY A 832 9.02 23.07 -22.19
CA GLY A 832 10.20 22.35 -22.65
C GLY A 832 11.17 23.22 -23.46
N THR A 833 12.31 22.64 -23.78
CA THR A 833 13.32 23.22 -24.67
C THR A 833 13.29 22.50 -26.02
N PRO A 834 13.57 23.17 -27.14
CA PRO A 834 13.54 22.52 -28.46
C PRO A 834 14.36 21.23 -28.50
N TYR A 835 13.84 20.19 -29.15
CA TYR A 835 14.52 18.89 -29.30
C TYR A 835 16.00 19.02 -29.67
N SER A 836 16.31 19.83 -30.69
CA SER A 836 17.66 20.05 -31.24
C SER A 836 18.44 21.19 -30.57
N GLY A 837 17.91 21.75 -29.48
CA GLY A 837 18.47 22.93 -28.81
C GLY A 837 18.09 24.28 -29.45
N THR A 838 17.51 24.28 -30.65
CA THR A 838 16.99 25.49 -31.32
C THR A 838 15.55 25.28 -31.82
N PRO A 839 14.66 26.29 -31.72
CA PRO A 839 13.29 26.19 -32.25
C PRO A 839 13.23 25.77 -33.72
N VAL A 840 12.22 24.98 -34.10
CA VAL A 840 12.00 24.65 -35.51
C VAL A 840 11.43 25.86 -36.23
N VAL A 841 12.15 26.42 -37.20
CA VAL A 841 11.68 27.56 -37.99
C VAL A 841 10.63 27.10 -38.98
N VAL A 842 9.36 27.51 -38.81
CA VAL A 842 8.24 27.12 -39.68
C VAL A 842 8.05 28.14 -40.81
N PRO A 843 7.66 27.76 -42.05
CA PRO A 843 7.19 26.45 -42.48
C PRO A 843 8.23 25.32 -42.44
N ALA A 844 7.86 24.15 -41.90
CA ALA A 844 8.73 22.98 -41.79
C ALA A 844 7.92 21.70 -41.53
N LEU A 845 8.52 20.55 -41.85
CA LEU A 845 8.07 19.24 -41.39
C LEU A 845 8.71 18.93 -40.02
N ILE A 846 7.88 18.75 -39.01
CA ILE A 846 8.28 18.37 -37.66
C ILE A 846 8.02 16.87 -37.51
N GLN A 847 9.04 16.12 -37.09
CA GLN A 847 8.89 14.67 -36.83
C GLN A 847 8.28 14.48 -35.44
N ALA A 848 7.33 13.55 -35.29
CA ALA A 848 6.54 13.43 -34.05
C ALA A 848 7.39 13.00 -32.83
N GLU A 849 8.40 12.16 -33.06
CA GLU A 849 9.35 11.71 -32.03
C GLU A 849 10.32 12.81 -31.56
N LYS A 850 10.33 13.97 -32.24
CA LYS A 850 11.18 15.13 -31.91
C LYS A 850 10.42 16.22 -31.17
N TYR A 851 9.56 15.82 -30.23
CA TYR A 851 9.00 16.72 -29.24
C TYR A 851 10.09 17.32 -28.35
N ASP A 852 9.76 18.41 -27.66
CA ASP A 852 10.67 19.19 -26.84
C ASP A 852 11.33 18.34 -25.73
N ASN A 853 12.48 18.77 -25.23
CA ASN A 853 13.11 18.21 -24.03
C ASN A 853 12.52 18.85 -22.78
N GLY A 854 12.22 18.07 -21.75
CA GLY A 854 11.71 18.60 -20.48
C GLY A 854 11.08 17.56 -19.55
N GLY A 855 10.77 16.37 -20.09
CA GLY A 855 10.16 15.27 -19.34
C GLY A 855 8.65 15.39 -19.18
N GLU A 856 8.09 14.42 -18.46
CA GLU A 856 6.67 14.26 -18.17
C GLU A 856 6.06 15.50 -17.51
N GLY A 857 4.90 15.94 -18.02
CA GLY A 857 4.21 17.14 -17.59
C GLY A 857 4.88 18.47 -17.98
N VAL A 858 6.00 18.43 -18.72
CA VAL A 858 6.73 19.63 -19.20
C VAL A 858 6.85 19.67 -20.72
N ALA A 859 7.26 18.58 -21.37
CA ALA A 859 7.41 18.55 -22.83
C ALA A 859 6.51 17.53 -23.52
N TYR A 860 6.04 16.55 -22.77
CA TYR A 860 4.97 15.64 -23.14
C TYR A 860 4.14 15.30 -21.90
N HIS A 861 2.97 14.71 -22.11
CA HIS A 861 2.27 13.92 -21.12
C HIS A 861 1.91 12.61 -21.76
N ASP A 862 2.37 11.55 -21.14
CA ASP A 862 2.01 10.20 -21.49
C ASP A 862 1.17 9.59 -20.35
N ASN A 863 0.09 8.90 -20.69
CA ASN A 863 -0.77 8.26 -19.69
C ASN A 863 -0.08 7.04 -19.06
N ASP A 864 0.91 6.50 -19.74
CA ASP A 864 1.84 5.49 -19.29
C ASP A 864 3.25 6.06 -19.10
N ALA A 865 3.98 5.50 -18.12
CA ALA A 865 5.36 5.94 -17.87
C ALA A 865 6.38 5.12 -18.68
N ALA A 866 5.92 4.09 -19.37
CA ALA A 866 6.78 3.16 -20.09
C ALA A 866 6.70 3.49 -21.58
N ASN A 867 7.82 3.83 -22.21
CA ASN A 867 7.92 3.89 -23.66
C ASN A 867 7.85 2.46 -24.22
N VAL A 868 6.67 2.10 -24.68
CA VAL A 868 6.41 0.91 -25.45
C VAL A 868 7.00 1.16 -26.85
N GLY A 869 7.77 0.20 -27.37
CA GLY A 869 8.50 0.32 -28.63
C GLY A 869 10.02 0.50 -28.47
N LEU A 870 10.46 1.29 -27.49
CA LEU A 870 11.88 1.54 -27.13
C LEU A 870 12.80 1.93 -28.32
N ALA A 871 12.23 2.43 -29.41
CA ALA A 871 12.96 2.64 -30.66
C ALA A 871 13.74 3.96 -30.67
N PHE A 872 13.25 4.98 -29.96
CA PHE A 872 13.85 6.31 -29.84
C PHE A 872 13.48 6.95 -28.49
N ARG A 873 14.37 7.78 -27.92
CA ARG A 873 14.25 8.32 -26.55
C ARG A 873 13.83 7.27 -25.49
N PRO A 874 14.53 6.11 -25.37
CA PRO A 874 14.09 4.98 -24.55
C PRO A 874 14.08 5.25 -23.03
N THR A 875 14.62 6.39 -22.60
CA THR A 875 14.63 6.84 -21.19
C THR A 875 13.45 7.76 -20.85
N GLU A 876 12.59 8.05 -21.81
CA GLU A 876 11.41 8.90 -21.65
C GLU A 876 10.14 8.08 -21.82
N GLY A 877 8.99 8.64 -21.45
CA GLY A 877 7.72 7.91 -21.33
C GLY A 877 6.94 7.73 -22.64
N VAL A 878 7.23 8.51 -23.68
CA VAL A 878 6.46 8.49 -24.93
C VAL A 878 6.69 7.23 -25.76
N ASP A 879 5.60 6.56 -26.13
CA ASP A 879 5.59 5.37 -26.99
C ASP A 879 6.11 5.65 -28.41
N ILE A 880 7.30 5.13 -28.74
CA ILE A 880 7.94 5.36 -30.04
C ILE A 880 8.38 4.05 -30.68
N GLU A 881 7.88 3.80 -31.90
CA GLU A 881 8.28 2.67 -32.74
C GLU A 881 8.93 3.12 -34.07
N GLY A 882 9.43 2.14 -34.83
CA GLY A 882 9.93 2.38 -36.18
C GLY A 882 8.79 2.49 -37.20
N ALA A 883 8.81 3.56 -37.99
CA ALA A 883 7.81 3.81 -39.03
C ALA A 883 8.20 3.14 -40.36
N ASN A 884 7.19 2.74 -41.14
CA ASN A 884 7.35 2.06 -42.44
C ASN A 884 7.97 2.91 -43.56
N ASP A 885 8.20 4.19 -43.33
CA ASP A 885 8.92 5.12 -44.21
C ASP A 885 10.42 5.23 -43.87
N GLY A 886 10.89 4.48 -42.87
CA GLY A 886 12.28 4.45 -42.42
C GLY A 886 12.60 5.46 -41.31
N GLY A 887 11.61 6.19 -40.79
CA GLY A 887 11.71 7.05 -39.62
C GLY A 887 11.19 6.40 -38.33
N PHE A 888 10.68 7.23 -37.42
CA PHE A 888 9.99 6.82 -36.21
C PHE A 888 8.62 7.51 -36.15
N ASP A 889 7.69 6.93 -35.42
CA ASP A 889 6.39 7.53 -35.13
C ASP A 889 6.04 7.38 -33.66
N VAL A 890 5.20 8.30 -33.16
CA VAL A 890 4.60 8.16 -31.85
C VAL A 890 3.33 7.34 -32.04
N TYR A 891 3.31 6.13 -31.51
CA TYR A 891 2.22 5.19 -31.74
C TYR A 891 1.41 4.95 -30.48
N TRP A 892 0.27 4.28 -30.65
CA TRP A 892 -0.61 3.87 -29.54
C TRP A 892 -1.16 4.98 -28.65
N MET A 893 -1.18 6.21 -29.16
CA MET A 893 -1.62 7.33 -28.35
C MET A 893 -3.04 7.15 -27.81
N THR A 894 -3.23 7.42 -26.52
CA THR A 894 -4.50 7.30 -25.81
C THR A 894 -5.09 8.66 -25.43
N ALA A 895 -6.34 8.68 -24.95
CA ALA A 895 -7.02 9.91 -24.60
C ALA A 895 -6.41 10.58 -23.36
N GLY A 896 -5.95 11.82 -23.49
CA GLY A 896 -5.31 12.58 -22.40
C GLY A 896 -3.86 12.93 -22.69
N GLU A 897 -3.20 12.17 -23.56
CA GLU A 897 -1.80 12.37 -23.93
C GLU A 897 -1.58 13.62 -24.78
N TRP A 898 -0.36 14.16 -24.70
CA TRP A 898 0.05 15.27 -25.55
C TRP A 898 1.55 15.39 -25.76
N LEU A 899 1.93 16.02 -26.86
CA LEU A 899 3.32 16.31 -27.25
C LEU A 899 3.48 17.80 -27.53
N GLU A 900 4.58 18.41 -27.07
CA GLU A 900 4.91 19.81 -27.35
C GLU A 900 6.13 19.98 -28.26
N TYR A 901 6.06 21.02 -29.09
CA TYR A 901 7.11 21.43 -30.01
C TYR A 901 7.31 22.94 -29.92
N THR A 902 8.55 23.36 -29.69
CA THR A 902 8.93 24.76 -29.79
C THR A 902 9.18 25.12 -31.27
N ILE A 903 8.33 25.99 -31.82
CA ILE A 903 8.45 26.50 -33.19
C ILE A 903 8.85 27.98 -33.20
N GLN A 904 9.54 28.39 -34.25
CA GLN A 904 9.85 29.79 -34.54
C GLN A 904 9.08 30.22 -35.79
N VAL A 905 8.12 31.12 -35.59
CA VAL A 905 7.33 31.71 -36.66
C VAL A 905 8.07 32.95 -37.17
N PRO A 906 8.50 33.02 -38.45
CA PRO A 906 9.31 34.11 -38.95
C PRO A 906 8.50 35.40 -39.18
N VAL A 907 7.22 35.30 -39.54
CA VAL A 907 6.34 36.43 -39.86
C VAL A 907 4.91 36.19 -39.36
N ASP A 908 4.17 37.24 -39.03
CA ASP A 908 2.74 37.14 -38.77
C ASP A 908 2.03 36.60 -40.04
N GLY A 909 1.16 35.62 -39.90
CA GLY A 909 0.44 35.05 -41.04
C GLY A 909 -0.48 33.89 -40.69
N SER A 910 -1.18 33.39 -41.71
CA SER A 910 -1.96 32.16 -41.60
C SER A 910 -1.11 30.96 -42.02
N TYR A 911 -1.17 29.91 -41.22
CA TYR A 911 -0.45 28.67 -41.44
C TYR A 911 -1.41 27.48 -41.41
N ASP A 912 -1.13 26.48 -42.22
CA ASP A 912 -1.78 25.18 -42.15
C ASP A 912 -0.91 24.25 -41.31
N ILE A 913 -1.50 23.60 -40.30
CA ILE A 913 -0.84 22.63 -39.43
C ILE A 913 -1.42 21.27 -39.75
N ILE A 914 -0.59 20.34 -40.24
CA ILE A 914 -1.05 19.12 -40.88
C ILE A 914 -0.37 17.91 -40.22
N PRO A 915 -0.93 17.39 -39.11
CA PRO A 915 -0.53 16.10 -38.57
C PRO A 915 -0.76 14.96 -39.57
N SER A 916 0.20 14.06 -39.67
CA SER A 916 0.09 12.79 -40.38
C SER A 916 -0.18 11.69 -39.37
N ALA A 917 -1.41 11.16 -39.40
CA ALA A 917 -1.89 10.20 -38.41
C ALA A 917 -2.40 8.91 -39.06
N ALA A 918 -2.39 7.81 -38.31
CA ALA A 918 -2.84 6.50 -38.77
C ALA A 918 -3.63 5.75 -37.68
N THR A 919 -4.67 5.02 -38.08
CA THR A 919 -5.54 4.28 -37.14
C THR A 919 -6.37 3.21 -37.85
N VAL A 920 -6.57 2.09 -37.17
CA VAL A 920 -7.65 1.11 -37.46
C VAL A 920 -8.21 0.70 -36.10
N PRO A 921 -9.43 1.14 -35.73
CA PRO A 921 -10.56 1.32 -36.63
C PRO A 921 -11.04 2.76 -36.89
N GLY A 922 -10.34 3.81 -36.43
CA GLY A 922 -10.76 5.22 -36.62
C GLY A 922 -11.44 5.85 -35.40
N PHE A 923 -10.81 5.74 -34.22
CA PHE A 923 -11.31 6.29 -32.97
C PHE A 923 -10.58 7.58 -32.56
N GLY A 924 -11.25 8.42 -31.79
CA GLY A 924 -10.66 9.62 -31.20
C GLY A 924 -10.49 10.83 -32.12
N TYR A 925 -9.86 11.85 -31.56
CA TYR A 925 -9.54 13.12 -32.20
C TYR A 925 -8.22 13.66 -31.66
N PHE A 926 -7.59 14.57 -32.40
CA PHE A 926 -6.58 15.45 -31.84
C PHE A 926 -7.09 16.89 -31.73
N ARG A 927 -6.40 17.69 -30.93
CA ARG A 927 -6.44 19.16 -30.94
C ARG A 927 -5.05 19.72 -31.15
N ILE A 928 -4.97 20.83 -31.83
CA ILE A 928 -3.77 21.66 -31.92
C ILE A 928 -3.98 22.86 -31.01
N VAL A 929 -3.06 23.03 -30.10
CA VAL A 929 -3.06 24.10 -29.12
C VAL A 929 -1.80 24.93 -29.36
N ILE A 930 -1.97 26.23 -29.60
CA ILE A 930 -0.86 27.19 -29.75
C ILE A 930 -0.83 28.06 -28.51
N ASP A 931 0.29 28.05 -27.79
CA ASP A 931 0.48 28.83 -26.56
C ASP A 931 -0.69 28.65 -25.56
N ASN A 932 -1.11 27.39 -25.34
CA ASN A 932 -2.25 26.97 -24.51
C ASN A 932 -3.64 27.45 -24.96
N VAL A 933 -3.79 27.89 -26.22
CA VAL A 933 -5.09 28.18 -26.84
C VAL A 933 -5.41 27.13 -27.91
N ASP A 934 -6.54 26.44 -27.78
CA ASP A 934 -7.03 25.52 -28.82
C ASP A 934 -7.36 26.31 -30.09
N VAL A 935 -6.68 25.98 -31.19
CA VAL A 935 -6.85 26.62 -32.50
C VAL A 935 -7.50 25.70 -33.52
N SER A 936 -7.73 24.42 -33.20
CA SER A 936 -8.28 23.46 -34.15
C SER A 936 -9.70 23.00 -33.82
N GLY A 937 -10.10 23.05 -32.55
CA GLY A 937 -11.19 22.22 -32.04
C GLY A 937 -10.87 20.72 -32.18
N LYS A 938 -11.84 19.85 -31.89
CA LYS A 938 -11.67 18.39 -32.05
C LYS A 938 -11.58 18.01 -33.53
N ARG A 939 -10.44 17.44 -33.95
CA ARG A 939 -10.22 16.93 -35.32
C ARG A 939 -10.22 15.40 -35.31
N PRO A 940 -11.28 14.74 -35.82
CA PRO A 940 -11.37 13.29 -35.77
C PRO A 940 -10.30 12.65 -36.65
N VAL A 941 -9.71 11.57 -36.17
CA VAL A 941 -8.79 10.73 -36.96
C VAL A 941 -9.56 9.53 -37.45
N LEU A 942 -9.95 9.56 -38.73
CA LEU A 942 -10.74 8.50 -39.34
C LEU A 942 -9.87 7.29 -39.70
N ASN A 943 -10.51 6.12 -39.85
CA ASN A 943 -9.86 4.88 -40.25
C ASN A 943 -8.97 5.09 -41.49
N THR A 944 -7.69 4.77 -41.37
CA THR A 944 -6.71 4.96 -42.43
C THR A 944 -6.30 3.68 -43.16
N GLY A 945 -6.79 2.52 -42.70
CA GLY A 945 -6.52 1.21 -43.28
C GLY A 945 -5.35 0.43 -42.66
N GLY A 946 -4.58 1.04 -41.76
CA GLY A 946 -3.55 0.38 -40.94
C GLY A 946 -2.93 1.33 -39.92
N TRP A 947 -2.31 0.78 -38.86
CA TRP A 947 -1.64 1.58 -37.80
C TRP A 947 -0.42 2.40 -38.28
N GLN A 948 0.12 2.08 -39.46
CA GLN A 948 1.13 2.90 -40.14
C GLN A 948 0.69 3.27 -41.57
N SER A 949 -0.62 3.33 -41.83
CA SER A 949 -1.18 3.87 -43.09
C SER A 949 -1.45 5.35 -42.91
N TRP A 950 -0.45 6.19 -43.17
CA TRP A 950 -0.48 7.62 -42.85
C TRP A 950 -1.49 8.41 -43.69
N LYS A 951 -2.32 9.23 -43.02
CA LYS A 951 -3.24 10.20 -43.63
C LYS A 951 -3.05 11.56 -42.99
N ASN A 952 -3.01 12.58 -43.83
CA ASN A 952 -2.87 13.97 -43.39
C ASN A 952 -4.23 14.53 -42.97
N VAL A 953 -4.29 15.12 -41.78
CA VAL A 953 -5.48 15.77 -41.24
C VAL A 953 -5.19 17.26 -41.03
N ALA A 954 -5.55 18.10 -41.99
CA ALA A 954 -5.17 19.51 -41.98
C ALA A 954 -6.03 20.36 -41.03
N VAL A 955 -5.36 21.24 -40.27
CA VAL A 955 -5.96 22.41 -39.61
C VAL A 955 -5.53 23.64 -40.41
N THR A 956 -6.44 24.21 -41.18
CA THR A 956 -6.11 25.27 -42.14
C THR A 956 -6.33 26.67 -41.56
N ASN A 957 -5.59 27.64 -42.11
CA ASN A 957 -5.72 29.07 -41.79
C ASN A 957 -5.54 29.41 -40.30
N VAL A 958 -4.64 28.73 -39.60
CA VAL A 958 -4.32 29.01 -38.19
C VAL A 958 -3.54 30.34 -38.12
N PRO A 959 -4.06 31.37 -37.44
CA PRO A 959 -3.34 32.64 -37.32
C PRO A 959 -2.18 32.49 -36.34
N LEU A 960 -0.94 32.59 -36.85
CA LEU A 960 0.27 32.58 -36.04
C LEU A 960 0.95 33.95 -36.05
N LYS A 961 1.40 34.38 -34.87
CA LYS A 961 2.20 35.60 -34.70
C LYS A 961 3.69 35.28 -34.80
N ALA A 962 4.47 36.14 -35.44
CA ALA A 962 5.93 36.06 -35.52
C ALA A 962 6.56 35.94 -34.12
N GLY A 963 7.60 35.13 -34.00
CA GLY A 963 8.26 34.82 -32.74
C GLY A 963 8.20 33.34 -32.38
N LYS A 964 8.79 33.01 -31.23
CA LYS A 964 8.73 31.68 -30.65
C LYS A 964 7.29 31.37 -30.19
N ARG A 965 6.78 30.19 -30.55
CA ARG A 965 5.47 29.65 -30.15
C ARG A 965 5.63 28.21 -29.67
N ILE A 966 4.73 27.78 -28.80
CA ILE A 966 4.60 26.36 -28.41
C ILE A 966 3.41 25.78 -29.17
N LEU A 967 3.68 24.75 -29.97
CA LEU A 967 2.65 23.93 -30.61
C LEU A 967 2.49 22.66 -29.79
N ARG A 968 1.28 22.40 -29.29
CA ARG A 968 0.93 21.14 -28.65
C ARG A 968 -0.08 20.38 -29.48
N LEU A 969 0.16 19.08 -29.64
CA LEU A 969 -0.83 18.12 -30.15
C LEU A 969 -1.40 17.36 -28.96
N GLU A 970 -2.69 17.50 -28.71
CA GLU A 970 -3.42 16.80 -27.63
C GLU A 970 -4.33 15.73 -28.22
N VAL A 971 -4.39 14.56 -27.59
CA VAL A 971 -5.17 13.41 -28.04
C VAL A 971 -6.39 13.20 -27.13
N GLY A 972 -7.54 12.85 -27.70
CA GLY A 972 -8.76 12.63 -26.92
C GLY A 972 -9.82 11.78 -27.60
N THR A 973 -10.84 11.39 -26.85
CA THR A 973 -12.06 10.76 -27.35
C THR A 973 -13.29 11.30 -26.60
N ASP A 974 -14.45 11.27 -27.27
CA ASP A 974 -15.74 11.58 -26.65
C ASP A 974 -16.47 10.31 -26.18
N THR A 975 -15.93 9.13 -26.48
CA THR A 975 -16.52 7.85 -26.14
C THR A 975 -15.86 7.32 -24.87
N GLN A 976 -16.61 7.20 -23.78
CA GLN A 976 -16.06 6.76 -22.48
C GLN A 976 -15.41 5.37 -22.54
N SER A 977 -15.93 4.45 -23.37
CA SER A 977 -15.35 3.12 -23.56
C SER A 977 -14.04 3.12 -24.36
N GLU A 978 -13.68 4.23 -24.99
CA GLU A 978 -12.46 4.39 -25.78
C GLU A 978 -11.35 5.12 -25.01
N GLN A 979 -11.61 5.64 -23.81
CA GLN A 979 -10.64 6.44 -23.06
C GLN A 979 -9.34 5.71 -22.75
N SER A 980 -9.39 4.37 -22.64
CA SER A 980 -8.23 3.50 -22.40
C SER A 980 -7.82 2.69 -23.64
N ASN A 981 -8.38 2.99 -24.81
CA ASN A 981 -8.01 2.32 -26.05
C ASN A 981 -6.92 3.12 -26.78
N TRP A 982 -6.07 2.42 -27.53
CA TRP A 982 -5.20 3.05 -28.53
C TRP A 982 -6.06 3.73 -29.60
N LEU A 983 -5.85 5.03 -29.80
CA LEU A 983 -6.68 5.83 -30.70
C LEU A 983 -6.04 5.93 -32.09
N PHE A 984 -4.83 6.49 -32.18
CA PHE A 984 -4.11 6.67 -33.43
C PHE A 984 -2.60 6.88 -33.20
N SER A 985 -1.80 6.59 -34.20
CA SER A 985 -0.38 6.94 -34.27
C SER A 985 -0.19 8.27 -34.99
N VAL A 986 0.88 9.00 -34.69
CA VAL A 986 1.30 10.24 -35.33
C VAL A 986 2.74 10.12 -35.79
N ASN A 987 2.97 10.27 -37.09
CA ASN A 987 4.31 10.21 -37.68
C ASN A 987 4.99 11.59 -37.70
N SER A 988 4.25 12.63 -38.12
CA SER A 988 4.82 13.97 -38.29
C SER A 988 3.75 15.07 -38.29
N ILE A 989 4.19 16.32 -38.18
CA ILE A 989 3.37 17.53 -38.26
C ILE A 989 4.00 18.47 -39.29
N ASP A 990 3.33 18.63 -40.44
CA ASP A 990 3.77 19.53 -41.50
C ASP A 990 3.13 20.92 -41.31
N VAL A 991 3.95 21.93 -41.03
CA VAL A 991 3.49 23.31 -40.85
C VAL A 991 3.82 24.11 -42.12
N LYS A 992 2.80 24.60 -42.81
CA LYS A 992 2.92 25.33 -44.08
C LYS A 992 2.40 26.75 -43.94
N ALA A 993 3.04 27.70 -44.62
CA ALA A 993 2.41 29.01 -44.83
C ALA A 993 1.23 28.80 -45.78
N SER A 994 0.04 29.26 -45.40
CA SER A 994 -1.15 29.10 -46.23
C SER A 994 -0.98 29.93 -47.50
N THR A 995 -0.83 29.29 -48.66
CA THR A 995 -0.89 30.00 -49.96
C THR A 995 -2.35 30.29 -50.26
N VAL A 996 -2.70 31.57 -50.45
CA VAL A 996 -4.05 31.95 -50.90
C VAL A 996 -4.26 31.44 -52.33
N SER A 997 -4.73 30.21 -52.47
CA SER A 997 -5.34 29.70 -53.69
C SER A 997 -6.85 29.93 -53.58
N VAL A 998 -7.37 30.90 -54.35
CA VAL A 998 -8.80 31.09 -54.54
C VAL A 998 -9.34 29.91 -55.36
N THR A 999 -9.87 28.88 -54.70
CA THR A 999 -10.82 27.87 -55.24
C THR A 999 -11.30 27.07 -54.03
N ARG A 1000 -12.58 26.85 -53.73
CA ARG A 1000 -13.87 27.00 -54.40
C ARG A 1000 -14.84 27.42 -53.30
N GLN A 1001 -15.64 28.45 -53.53
CA GLN A 1001 -16.76 28.79 -52.65
C GLN A 1001 -17.65 27.53 -52.57
N ASP A 1002 -17.74 26.87 -51.41
CA ASP A 1002 -18.85 25.96 -51.16
C ASP A 1002 -20.10 26.80 -51.41
N ALA A 1003 -20.81 26.44 -52.47
CA ALA A 1003 -21.89 27.24 -53.00
C ALA A 1003 -22.86 27.50 -51.85
N VAL A 1004 -22.99 28.77 -51.45
CA VAL A 1004 -24.08 29.18 -50.57
C VAL A 1004 -25.34 28.72 -51.30
N PRO A 1005 -26.12 27.79 -50.71
CA PRO A 1005 -27.26 27.21 -51.39
C PRO A 1005 -28.21 28.35 -51.77
N ALA A 1006 -28.76 28.34 -52.98
CA ALA A 1006 -29.60 29.45 -53.46
C ALA A 1006 -30.93 29.56 -52.70
N GLU A 1007 -31.33 28.50 -52.00
CA GLU A 1007 -32.61 28.36 -51.34
C GLU A 1007 -32.48 27.57 -50.03
N TYR A 1008 -33.43 27.79 -49.13
CA TYR A 1008 -33.53 27.01 -47.91
C TYR A 1008 -34.02 25.59 -48.24
N ALA A 1009 -33.44 24.57 -47.61
CA ALA A 1009 -33.88 23.18 -47.78
C ALA A 1009 -33.71 22.37 -46.49
N LEU A 1010 -34.57 21.36 -46.31
CA LEU A 1010 -34.40 20.29 -45.32
C LEU A 1010 -34.37 18.97 -46.09
N GLU A 1011 -33.22 18.30 -46.10
CA GLU A 1011 -33.05 17.02 -46.79
C GLU A 1011 -33.66 15.86 -45.99
N GLN A 1012 -33.88 14.75 -46.67
CA GLN A 1012 -34.26 13.51 -46.01
C GLN A 1012 -33.09 13.04 -45.15
N ASN A 1013 -33.34 12.69 -43.89
CA ASN A 1013 -32.30 12.15 -43.01
C ASN A 1013 -31.71 10.86 -43.58
N PHE A 1014 -30.42 10.61 -43.38
CA PHE A 1014 -29.76 9.38 -43.83
C PHE A 1014 -28.90 8.76 -42.72
N PRO A 1015 -29.03 7.43 -42.47
CA PRO A 1015 -29.98 6.50 -43.09
C PRO A 1015 -31.45 6.82 -42.72
N ASN A 1016 -32.42 6.38 -43.53
CA ASN A 1016 -33.86 6.35 -43.21
C ASN A 1016 -34.53 5.15 -43.90
N PRO A 1017 -34.98 4.11 -43.18
CA PRO A 1017 -35.01 3.99 -41.72
C PRO A 1017 -33.62 4.00 -41.05
N PHE A 1018 -33.55 4.39 -39.77
CA PHE A 1018 -32.30 4.49 -39.00
C PHE A 1018 -32.33 3.70 -37.69
N ASN A 1019 -31.16 3.31 -37.18
CA ASN A 1019 -30.98 2.60 -35.91
C ASN A 1019 -29.58 2.85 -35.28
N PRO A 1020 -29.47 3.42 -34.06
CA PRO A 1020 -30.40 4.37 -33.46
C PRO A 1020 -30.12 5.82 -33.93
N SER A 1021 -29.10 6.06 -34.76
CA SER A 1021 -28.70 7.41 -35.18
C SER A 1021 -28.87 7.69 -36.67
N THR A 1022 -29.16 8.94 -37.01
CA THR A 1022 -29.27 9.45 -38.39
C THR A 1022 -28.71 10.86 -38.50
N VAL A 1023 -28.32 11.28 -39.70
CA VAL A 1023 -27.86 12.65 -39.98
C VAL A 1023 -28.97 13.42 -40.70
N ILE A 1024 -29.25 14.64 -40.24
CA ILE A 1024 -30.20 15.57 -40.84
C ILE A 1024 -29.41 16.71 -41.48
N ARG A 1025 -29.51 16.85 -42.80
CA ARG A 1025 -28.88 17.94 -43.56
C ARG A 1025 -29.89 19.03 -43.92
N TYR A 1026 -29.50 20.30 -43.81
CA TYR A 1026 -30.31 21.44 -44.19
C TYR A 1026 -29.47 22.59 -44.76
N HIS A 1027 -30.10 23.40 -45.62
CA HIS A 1027 -29.46 24.46 -46.40
C HIS A 1027 -29.96 25.83 -45.95
N LEU A 1028 -29.04 26.79 -45.78
CA LEU A 1028 -29.34 28.18 -45.44
C LEU A 1028 -28.70 29.12 -46.48
N PRO A 1029 -29.48 29.85 -47.31
CA PRO A 1029 -28.97 30.83 -48.27
C PRO A 1029 -28.43 32.10 -47.62
N ALA A 1030 -28.82 32.38 -46.37
CA ALA A 1030 -28.38 33.53 -45.60
C ALA A 1030 -28.22 33.16 -44.12
N ALA A 1031 -27.40 33.91 -43.40
CA ALA A 1031 -27.24 33.73 -41.96
C ALA A 1031 -28.51 34.15 -41.20
N GLY A 1032 -28.92 33.39 -40.18
CA GLY A 1032 -30.14 33.69 -39.43
C GLY A 1032 -30.39 32.74 -38.26
N MET A 1033 -31.28 33.16 -37.36
CA MET A 1033 -31.76 32.33 -36.26
C MET A 1033 -32.41 31.06 -36.83
N THR A 1034 -31.88 29.89 -36.47
CA THR A 1034 -32.27 28.60 -37.01
C THR A 1034 -32.69 27.67 -35.88
N GLU A 1035 -33.89 27.10 -36.01
CA GLU A 1035 -34.44 26.11 -35.09
C GLU A 1035 -34.64 24.78 -35.80
N LEU A 1036 -34.05 23.70 -35.30
CA LEU A 1036 -34.26 22.33 -35.78
C LEU A 1036 -34.74 21.48 -34.61
N ARG A 1037 -35.95 20.93 -34.68
CA ARG A 1037 -36.57 20.16 -33.59
C ARG A 1037 -37.19 18.85 -34.07
N ILE A 1038 -37.19 17.83 -33.21
CA ILE A 1038 -37.78 16.52 -33.46
C ILE A 1038 -39.09 16.38 -32.69
N TYR A 1039 -40.10 15.80 -33.32
CA TYR A 1039 -41.43 15.56 -32.77
C TYR A 1039 -41.83 14.09 -32.95
N ASP A 1040 -42.68 13.58 -32.06
CA ASP A 1040 -43.35 12.28 -32.25
C ASP A 1040 -44.61 12.41 -33.14
N VAL A 1041 -45.31 11.30 -33.38
CA VAL A 1041 -46.54 11.26 -34.19
C VAL A 1041 -47.72 12.05 -33.60
N LEU A 1042 -47.66 12.39 -32.30
CA LEU A 1042 -48.68 13.20 -31.62
C LEU A 1042 -48.33 14.69 -31.67
N GLY A 1043 -47.19 15.06 -32.26
CA GLY A 1043 -46.70 16.44 -32.33
C GLY A 1043 -46.07 16.93 -31.03
N LYS A 1044 -45.74 16.02 -30.09
CA LYS A 1044 -44.98 16.37 -28.89
C LYS A 1044 -43.51 16.53 -29.29
N GLU A 1045 -42.89 17.62 -28.84
CA GLU A 1045 -41.45 17.83 -29.03
C GLU A 1045 -40.66 16.80 -28.22
N ILE A 1046 -39.73 16.14 -28.90
CA ILE A 1046 -38.86 15.09 -28.36
C ILE A 1046 -37.45 15.63 -28.12
N ALA A 1047 -36.95 16.50 -29.00
CA ALA A 1047 -35.64 17.12 -28.85
C ALA A 1047 -35.54 18.42 -29.65
N THR A 1048 -34.78 19.39 -29.15
CA THR A 1048 -34.30 20.54 -29.93
C THR A 1048 -32.84 20.29 -30.28
N LEU A 1049 -32.52 20.23 -31.58
CA LEU A 1049 -31.19 19.93 -32.11
C LEU A 1049 -30.39 21.20 -32.45
N VAL A 1050 -31.09 22.27 -32.85
CA VAL A 1050 -30.49 23.59 -33.13
C VAL A 1050 -31.49 24.66 -32.66
N ASN A 1051 -31.00 25.70 -31.98
CA ASN A 1051 -31.79 26.89 -31.61
C ASN A 1051 -30.85 28.10 -31.41
N GLU A 1052 -30.19 28.53 -32.50
CA GLU A 1052 -29.19 29.59 -32.47
C GLU A 1052 -29.01 30.24 -33.85
N VAL A 1053 -28.24 31.33 -33.93
CA VAL A 1053 -27.89 31.97 -35.21
C VAL A 1053 -26.88 31.10 -35.95
N ARG A 1054 -27.23 30.66 -37.16
CA ARG A 1054 -26.35 29.86 -38.04
C ARG A 1054 -25.92 30.67 -39.27
N PRO A 1055 -24.67 30.54 -39.75
CA PRO A 1055 -24.22 31.21 -40.97
C PRO A 1055 -24.87 30.59 -42.22
N ALA A 1056 -24.84 31.32 -43.34
CA ALA A 1056 -25.25 30.79 -44.64
C ALA A 1056 -24.36 29.59 -45.02
N GLY A 1057 -24.96 28.51 -45.54
CA GLY A 1057 -24.25 27.29 -45.89
C GLY A 1057 -25.11 26.04 -45.79
N ILE A 1058 -24.49 24.89 -46.09
CA ILE A 1058 -25.06 23.56 -45.88
C ILE A 1058 -24.61 23.07 -44.50
N HIS A 1059 -25.57 22.61 -43.69
CA HIS A 1059 -25.34 22.19 -42.31
C HIS A 1059 -25.84 20.76 -42.10
N GLU A 1060 -25.15 20.01 -41.24
CA GLU A 1060 -25.52 18.66 -40.83
C GLU A 1060 -25.58 18.56 -39.32
N VAL A 1061 -26.60 17.86 -38.81
CA VAL A 1061 -26.75 17.58 -37.38
C VAL A 1061 -27.14 16.13 -37.19
N GLN A 1062 -26.43 15.43 -36.30
CA GLN A 1062 -26.73 14.04 -35.95
C GLN A 1062 -27.84 13.97 -34.89
N PHE A 1063 -28.81 13.08 -35.11
CA PHE A 1063 -29.85 12.77 -34.14
C PHE A 1063 -29.70 11.32 -33.66
N ASN A 1064 -29.63 11.12 -32.34
CA ASN A 1064 -29.53 9.80 -31.71
C ASN A 1064 -30.82 9.49 -30.93
N ALA A 1065 -31.48 8.40 -31.30
CA ALA A 1065 -32.76 7.97 -30.75
C ALA A 1065 -32.67 6.77 -29.79
N LEU A 1066 -31.50 6.54 -29.14
CA LEU A 1066 -31.28 5.42 -28.20
C LEU A 1066 -32.37 5.27 -27.14
N GLY A 1067 -32.94 6.37 -26.63
CA GLY A 1067 -34.01 6.37 -25.62
C GLY A 1067 -35.45 6.30 -26.16
N LEU A 1068 -35.65 6.24 -27.47
CA LEU A 1068 -36.98 6.35 -28.11
C LEU A 1068 -37.49 5.00 -28.65
N THR A 1069 -38.81 4.81 -28.74
CA THR A 1069 -39.41 3.56 -29.28
C THR A 1069 -39.38 3.55 -30.81
N SER A 1070 -39.27 2.37 -31.45
CA SER A 1070 -39.42 2.21 -32.90
C SER A 1070 -40.70 2.87 -33.39
N GLY A 1071 -40.64 3.63 -34.48
CA GLY A 1071 -41.77 4.43 -34.93
C GLY A 1071 -41.38 5.56 -35.87
N ILE A 1072 -42.37 6.36 -36.26
CA ILE A 1072 -42.19 7.53 -37.13
C ILE A 1072 -42.01 8.77 -36.24
N TYR A 1073 -40.98 9.56 -36.54
CA TYR A 1073 -40.69 10.85 -35.94
C TYR A 1073 -40.69 11.92 -37.03
N PHE A 1074 -40.84 13.18 -36.66
CA PHE A 1074 -40.82 14.30 -37.59
C PHE A 1074 -39.72 15.28 -37.20
N CYS A 1075 -38.82 15.58 -38.13
CA CYS A 1075 -37.87 16.67 -38.00
C CYS A 1075 -38.46 17.93 -38.64
N ARG A 1076 -38.49 19.04 -37.91
CA ARG A 1076 -38.95 20.34 -38.40
C ARG A 1076 -37.83 21.37 -38.27
N ILE A 1077 -37.58 22.10 -39.36
CA ILE A 1077 -36.70 23.29 -39.35
C ILE A 1077 -37.52 24.58 -39.47
N ARG A 1078 -37.06 25.65 -38.82
CA ARG A 1078 -37.48 27.05 -39.05
C ARG A 1078 -36.25 27.96 -39.13
N SER A 1079 -36.10 28.73 -40.20
CA SER A 1079 -35.02 29.73 -40.33
C SER A 1079 -35.39 30.80 -41.36
N GLY A 1080 -35.19 32.08 -41.07
CA GLY A 1080 -35.36 33.17 -42.05
C GLY A 1080 -36.72 33.20 -42.78
N GLY A 1081 -37.81 32.77 -42.11
CA GLY A 1081 -39.16 32.65 -42.68
C GLY A 1081 -39.46 31.31 -43.39
N PHE A 1082 -38.45 30.47 -43.65
CA PHE A 1082 -38.60 29.10 -44.16
C PHE A 1082 -39.00 28.14 -43.04
N SER A 1083 -39.93 27.21 -43.34
CA SER A 1083 -40.32 26.12 -42.45
C SER A 1083 -40.54 24.84 -43.25
N ALA A 1084 -39.86 23.75 -42.89
CA ALA A 1084 -40.02 22.44 -43.54
C ALA A 1084 -40.07 21.31 -42.53
N VAL A 1085 -40.72 20.19 -42.88
CA VAL A 1085 -40.85 18.99 -42.06
C VAL A 1085 -40.50 17.75 -42.88
N LYS A 1086 -39.75 16.81 -42.31
CA LYS A 1086 -39.45 15.48 -42.87
C LYS A 1086 -39.79 14.38 -41.87
N SER A 1087 -40.41 13.30 -42.34
CA SER A 1087 -40.62 12.10 -41.53
C SER A 1087 -39.33 11.27 -41.48
N MET A 1088 -39.06 10.68 -40.33
CA MET A 1088 -37.90 9.83 -40.06
C MET A 1088 -38.42 8.54 -39.42
N GLN A 1089 -37.98 7.38 -39.89
CA GLN A 1089 -38.42 6.08 -39.40
C GLN A 1089 -37.31 5.44 -38.56
N LEU A 1090 -37.54 5.31 -37.26
CA LEU A 1090 -36.66 4.58 -36.35
C LEU A 1090 -37.05 3.10 -36.36
N LEU A 1091 -36.10 2.23 -36.69
CA LEU A 1091 -36.21 0.77 -36.54
C LEU A 1091 -35.25 0.33 -35.45
N LYS A 1092 -35.75 -0.18 -34.33
CA LYS A 1092 -34.94 -0.94 -33.37
C LYS A 1092 -35.06 -2.43 -33.61
#